data_AF-B0TEI2-F1
#
_entry.id   AF-B0TEI2-F1
#
_cell.length_a   1.000
_cell.length_b   1.000
_cell.length_c   1.000
_cell.angle_alpha   90.00
_cell.angle_beta   90.00
_cell.angle_gamma   90.00
#
_symmetry.space_group_name_H-M   'P 1'
#
loop_
_entity.id
_entity.type
_entity.pdbx_description
1 polymer ?
#
loop_
_entity_poly.entity_id
_entity_poly.type
_entity_poly.pdbx_seq_one_letter_code
_entity_poly.pdbx_strand_id
1 'polypeptide(L)'
;MQHERRVKITETTLRDGHQSLWATRMRLEDMLPIVEKMDKVGYHSVEVWGGATFDVCMRYLNEDPWERLRILKKYFRRTPLQMLLRGQSLVGYTHYPDDVVEAFVHKAVENGIDIIRIFDALNDIRNMEAPMRHAKKAGAHVQAAIVYTISPVHTMEHYVETALQLAEMGADSLCIKDMAGLLLPFKSRELVTLIKEKVNLPLQLHTHYIGGMAVGALLKGVEAGADIIDCASLPLAFGPSQPPVETLVRAFSDTPYDPGLDIHRIFEITQYFEDLRKRLGYKRGITGLNDMLVFDHQVPGGMITNLITQLEEQKARHRLNDVLHEMPKVRADFGYPPLVTPTSQIVGTQAVLNVLTGERYKLVPGEVKGYVKGLYGKPPAPIRQDIVTKILKDDKQIDCRPADLLEPAMDRARRELGPLAKSEEDVLSYALFPQVALKFFEYRKNPQAHVVAPVVQNQEGPPAPQPGASQSAPVRGNTQKEDAKVNVQEIKELIQVLNGTDIAELQVESDGVKLSIRKGSAIHAPAAAAPVMVAAPASAAPAPAAEAAAPAPQPAADLSKNPNVVAITSPMVGTFYRAPAPDARPYVEKGSKVDKGTTVCIIEAMKLMNEIEAEIKGTIVDILVENGAPVEYGQTLFLVEKA
;
A
#
# COMPACT_ATOMS: atom_id res chain seq x y z
N MET A 1 23.20 26.52 -37.40
CA MET A 1 22.99 26.78 -35.96
C MET A 1 22.08 25.67 -35.45
N GLN A 2 22.56 24.80 -34.55
CA GLN A 2 21.66 23.88 -33.85
C GLN A 2 20.69 24.74 -33.04
N HIS A 3 19.39 24.50 -33.19
CA HIS A 3 18.37 25.22 -32.44
C HIS A 3 18.57 24.92 -30.94
N GLU A 4 18.71 25.93 -30.09
CA GLU A 4 18.78 25.73 -28.63
C GLU A 4 17.48 25.06 -28.17
N ARG A 5 17.59 23.87 -27.56
CA ARG A 5 16.46 23.06 -27.12
C ARG A 5 16.67 22.74 -25.64
N ARG A 6 16.36 23.71 -24.79
CA ARG A 6 16.50 23.58 -23.33
C ARG A 6 15.57 22.50 -22.79
N VAL A 7 16.11 21.58 -22.00
CA VAL A 7 15.28 20.60 -21.28
C VAL A 7 14.55 21.29 -20.14
N LYS A 8 13.32 20.86 -19.84
CA LYS A 8 12.58 21.33 -18.67
C LYS A 8 12.63 20.29 -17.56
N ILE A 9 12.53 20.72 -16.30
CA ILE A 9 12.61 19.82 -15.14
C ILE A 9 11.33 19.89 -14.32
N THR A 10 10.76 18.74 -14.00
CA THR A 10 9.71 18.57 -12.99
C THR A 10 10.33 18.12 -11.68
N GLU A 11 10.02 18.82 -10.60
CA GLU A 11 10.54 18.55 -9.26
C GLU A 11 9.59 17.59 -8.51
N THR A 12 10.11 16.49 -7.94
CA THR A 12 9.29 15.43 -7.32
C THR A 12 9.48 15.25 -5.82
N THR A 13 10.30 16.08 -5.15
CA THR A 13 10.64 15.95 -3.73
C THR A 13 9.40 15.96 -2.83
N LEU A 14 8.41 16.81 -3.14
CA LEU A 14 7.19 16.99 -2.36
C LEU A 14 6.12 15.91 -2.58
N ARG A 15 6.38 14.92 -3.46
CA ARG A 15 5.49 13.76 -3.69
C ARG A 15 6.30 12.47 -3.82
N ASP A 16 6.87 12.20 -5.00
CA ASP A 16 7.49 10.91 -5.28
C ASP A 16 8.79 10.66 -4.49
N GLY A 17 9.57 11.70 -4.21
CA GLY A 17 10.83 11.58 -3.48
C GLY A 17 10.62 11.03 -2.07
N HIS A 18 9.74 11.69 -1.30
CA HIS A 18 9.42 11.24 0.06
C HIS A 18 8.49 10.03 0.10
N GLN A 19 7.69 9.79 -0.95
CA GLN A 19 6.95 8.52 -1.12
C GLN A 19 7.92 7.34 -1.24
N SER A 20 9.00 7.52 -1.98
CA SER A 20 10.00 6.48 -2.25
C SER A 20 10.90 6.21 -1.05
N LEU A 21 11.32 7.25 -0.32
CA LEU A 21 12.34 7.12 0.73
C LEU A 21 11.80 7.19 2.15
N TRP A 22 10.75 7.97 2.38
CA TRP A 22 10.24 8.29 3.73
C TRP A 22 8.81 7.79 3.93
N ALA A 23 8.42 6.73 3.21
CA ALA A 23 7.09 6.12 3.29
C ALA A 23 5.94 7.13 3.18
N THR A 24 6.13 8.18 2.37
CA THR A 24 5.16 9.26 2.16
C THR A 24 4.90 10.10 3.43
N ARG A 25 5.79 10.11 4.42
CA ARG A 25 5.58 10.73 5.74
C ARG A 25 6.01 12.20 5.90
N MET A 26 6.27 12.91 4.80
CA MET A 26 6.54 14.35 4.87
C MET A 26 5.24 15.10 5.18
N ARG A 27 5.26 15.87 6.27
CA ARG A 27 4.13 16.68 6.75
C ARG A 27 4.08 18.00 6.03
N LEU A 28 2.90 18.61 5.95
CA LEU A 28 2.75 19.95 5.35
C LEU A 28 3.66 20.98 6.04
N GLU A 29 3.79 20.94 7.36
CA GLU A 29 4.63 21.86 8.15
C GLU A 29 6.11 21.82 7.75
N ASP A 30 6.61 20.68 7.28
CA ASP A 30 7.98 20.51 6.76
C ASP A 30 8.12 20.91 5.28
N MET A 31 7.00 21.15 4.58
CA MET A 31 7.03 21.66 3.20
C MET A 31 7.03 23.19 3.18
N LEU A 32 6.20 23.82 4.03
CA LEU A 32 5.94 25.27 3.99
C LEU A 32 7.20 26.17 4.05
N PRO A 33 8.24 25.87 4.83
CA PRO A 33 9.39 26.77 4.94
C PRO A 33 10.18 26.95 3.64
N ILE A 34 10.04 26.03 2.66
CA ILE A 34 10.89 26.00 1.46
C ILE A 34 10.15 26.24 0.14
N VAL A 35 8.82 26.08 0.10
CA VAL A 35 8.03 26.12 -1.15
C VAL A 35 8.13 27.45 -1.92
N GLU A 36 8.26 28.60 -1.26
CA GLU A 36 8.44 29.89 -1.96
C GLU A 36 9.78 29.99 -2.69
N LYS A 37 10.82 29.34 -2.16
CA LYS A 37 12.12 29.26 -2.85
C LYS A 37 12.02 28.33 -4.05
N MET A 38 11.33 27.19 -3.88
CA MET A 38 11.07 26.25 -4.98
C MET A 38 10.30 26.92 -6.14
N ASP A 39 9.27 27.72 -5.85
CA ASP A 39 8.49 28.45 -6.87
C ASP A 39 9.31 29.47 -7.67
N LYS A 40 10.47 29.92 -7.14
CA LYS A 40 11.36 30.90 -7.79
C LYS A 40 12.47 30.26 -8.64
N VAL A 41 12.59 28.93 -8.65
CA VAL A 41 13.64 28.24 -9.42
C VAL A 41 13.36 28.30 -10.92
N GLY A 42 12.10 28.15 -11.33
CA GLY A 42 11.71 28.05 -12.75
C GLY A 42 11.52 26.62 -13.24
N TYR A 43 11.10 25.70 -12.36
CA TYR A 43 10.72 24.34 -12.76
C TYR A 43 9.55 24.35 -13.76
N HIS A 44 9.46 23.29 -14.58
CA HIS A 44 8.31 23.05 -15.45
C HIS A 44 7.03 22.90 -14.65
N SER A 45 7.12 22.11 -13.58
CA SER A 45 6.08 21.82 -12.62
C SER A 45 6.72 21.30 -11.33
N VAL A 46 5.96 21.31 -10.25
CA VAL A 46 6.30 20.57 -9.02
C VAL A 46 5.22 19.54 -8.79
N GLU A 47 5.62 18.29 -8.66
CA GLU A 47 4.71 17.21 -8.32
C GLU A 47 4.51 17.17 -6.81
N VAL A 48 3.27 17.45 -6.38
CA VAL A 48 2.95 17.69 -4.96
C VAL A 48 1.78 16.83 -4.44
N TRP A 49 1.09 16.11 -5.33
CA TRP A 49 -0.18 15.47 -4.99
C TRP A 49 -0.44 14.18 -5.76
N GLY A 50 -1.48 13.45 -5.35
CA GLY A 50 -1.81 12.14 -5.90
C GLY A 50 -0.84 11.04 -5.43
N GLY A 51 -0.80 9.93 -6.17
CA GLY A 51 -0.07 8.74 -5.71
C GLY A 51 -0.56 8.28 -4.33
N ALA A 52 0.36 7.99 -3.40
CA ALA A 52 0.01 7.54 -2.05
C ALA A 52 -0.29 8.69 -1.07
N THR A 53 -0.03 9.96 -1.45
CA THR A 53 -0.15 11.09 -0.52
C THR A 53 -1.57 11.26 0.00
N PHE A 54 -2.60 11.03 -0.83
CA PHE A 54 -4.00 11.22 -0.44
C PHE A 54 -4.41 10.33 0.74
N ASP A 55 -4.19 9.01 0.63
CA ASP A 55 -4.46 8.05 1.72
C ASP A 55 -3.57 8.34 2.94
N VAL A 56 -2.27 8.56 2.72
CA VAL A 56 -1.31 8.73 3.82
C VAL A 56 -1.56 9.99 4.64
N CYS A 57 -1.98 11.09 4.02
CA CYS A 57 -2.35 12.32 4.73
C CYS A 57 -3.40 12.02 5.79
N MET A 58 -4.50 11.38 5.40
CA MET A 58 -5.59 11.05 6.33
C MET A 58 -5.21 9.94 7.30
N ARG A 59 -4.60 8.86 6.80
CA ARG A 59 -4.38 7.63 7.57
C ARG A 59 -3.29 7.76 8.63
N TYR A 60 -2.22 8.50 8.35
CA TYR A 60 -1.01 8.48 9.17
C TYR A 60 -0.55 9.87 9.61
N LEU A 61 -0.82 10.89 8.82
CA LEU A 61 -0.40 12.25 9.16
C LEU A 61 -1.50 13.02 9.89
N ASN A 62 -2.74 12.53 9.83
CA ASN A 62 -3.92 13.24 10.29
C ASN A 62 -4.04 14.64 9.67
N GLU A 63 -3.70 14.74 8.38
CA GLU A 63 -3.79 15.95 7.59
C GLU A 63 -4.86 15.77 6.51
N ASP A 64 -5.62 16.83 6.21
CA ASP A 64 -6.55 16.82 5.09
C ASP A 64 -5.77 16.99 3.78
N PRO A 65 -5.80 16.00 2.85
CA PRO A 65 -5.08 16.10 1.58
C PRO A 65 -5.56 17.26 0.70
N TRP A 66 -6.84 17.66 0.80
CA TRP A 66 -7.39 18.79 0.06
C TRP A 66 -6.90 20.13 0.61
N GLU A 67 -6.82 20.24 1.94
CA GLU A 67 -6.24 21.42 2.59
C GLU A 67 -4.76 21.57 2.25
N ARG A 68 -4.00 20.47 2.30
CA ARG A 68 -2.60 20.43 1.87
C ARG A 68 -2.44 21.00 0.45
N LEU A 69 -3.25 20.53 -0.50
CA LEU A 69 -3.21 21.03 -1.88
C LEU A 69 -3.50 22.54 -1.95
N ARG A 70 -4.59 23.01 -1.33
CA ARG A 70 -4.94 24.43 -1.32
C ARG A 70 -3.85 25.30 -0.73
N ILE A 71 -3.22 24.86 0.36
CA ILE A 71 -2.14 25.61 1.00
C ILE A 71 -0.93 25.66 0.08
N LEU A 72 -0.50 24.54 -0.52
CA LEU A 72 0.61 24.54 -1.47
C LEU A 72 0.33 25.45 -2.68
N LYS A 73 -0.89 25.43 -3.23
CA LYS A 73 -1.29 26.34 -4.32
C LYS A 73 -1.22 27.82 -3.93
N LYS A 74 -1.33 28.15 -2.64
CA LYS A 74 -1.13 29.54 -2.17
C LYS A 74 0.31 30.02 -2.30
N TYR A 75 1.29 29.11 -2.25
CA TYR A 75 2.71 29.43 -2.34
C TYR A 75 3.27 29.25 -3.76
N PHE A 76 2.84 28.22 -4.48
CA PHE A 76 3.21 28.02 -5.88
C PHE A 76 2.35 28.87 -6.80
N ARG A 77 2.85 30.07 -7.14
CA ARG A 77 2.14 31.04 -8.00
C ARG A 77 2.69 31.09 -9.42
N ARG A 78 3.95 30.70 -9.60
CA ARG A 78 4.65 30.71 -10.89
C ARG A 78 4.70 29.33 -11.51
N THR A 79 4.87 28.32 -10.67
CA THR A 79 5.13 26.94 -11.09
C THR A 79 3.83 26.13 -11.05
N PRO A 80 3.45 25.47 -12.17
CA PRO A 80 2.32 24.54 -12.19
C PRO A 80 2.45 23.41 -11.18
N LEU A 81 1.35 23.06 -10.52
CA LEU A 81 1.26 21.89 -9.65
C LEU A 81 0.86 20.66 -10.46
N GLN A 82 1.63 19.60 -10.31
CA GLN A 82 1.39 18.30 -10.93
C GLN A 82 0.91 17.27 -9.90
N MET A 83 0.01 16.38 -10.33
CA MET A 83 -0.35 15.17 -9.59
C MET A 83 -0.17 13.90 -10.42
N LEU A 84 -0.04 12.77 -9.72
CA LEU A 84 -0.12 11.43 -10.30
C LEU A 84 -1.51 10.81 -10.05
N LEU A 85 -2.20 10.40 -11.12
CA LEU A 85 -3.53 9.78 -11.10
C LEU A 85 -3.50 8.40 -11.77
N ARG A 86 -4.04 7.38 -11.08
CA ARG A 86 -4.09 5.98 -11.50
C ARG A 86 -5.33 5.67 -12.34
N GLY A 87 -5.51 6.37 -13.47
CA GLY A 87 -6.64 6.14 -14.37
C GLY A 87 -7.97 6.05 -13.62
N GLN A 88 -8.75 5.02 -13.92
CA GLN A 88 -10.04 4.71 -13.29
C GLN A 88 -9.96 4.42 -11.77
N SER A 89 -8.77 4.10 -11.26
CA SER A 89 -8.53 3.91 -9.83
C SER A 89 -8.20 5.20 -9.07
N LEU A 90 -8.06 6.33 -9.77
CA LEU A 90 -7.79 7.65 -9.18
C LEU A 90 -6.57 7.66 -8.25
N VAL A 91 -6.78 7.78 -6.95
CA VAL A 91 -5.75 7.69 -5.91
C VAL A 91 -5.92 6.46 -5.01
N GLY A 92 -6.92 5.62 -5.30
CA GLY A 92 -7.26 4.40 -4.57
C GLY A 92 -6.63 3.13 -5.16
N TYR A 93 -7.23 1.98 -4.82
CA TYR A 93 -6.68 0.64 -5.09
C TYR A 93 -7.57 -0.23 -5.99
N THR A 94 -8.79 0.24 -6.32
CA THR A 94 -9.78 -0.40 -7.18
C THR A 94 -10.34 0.60 -8.17
N HIS A 95 -11.05 0.14 -9.20
CA HIS A 95 -11.76 1.05 -10.10
C HIS A 95 -12.93 1.72 -9.40
N TYR A 96 -13.17 2.98 -9.74
CA TYR A 96 -14.33 3.75 -9.31
C TYR A 96 -15.27 4.01 -10.48
N PRO A 97 -16.59 4.16 -10.23
CA PRO A 97 -17.53 4.54 -11.28
C PRO A 97 -17.23 5.95 -11.81
N ASP A 98 -17.68 6.22 -13.04
CA ASP A 98 -17.33 7.44 -13.76
C ASP A 98 -17.79 8.73 -13.06
N ASP A 99 -18.88 8.70 -12.28
CA ASP A 99 -19.36 9.87 -11.53
C ASP A 99 -18.40 10.28 -10.40
N VAL A 100 -17.76 9.30 -9.75
CA VAL A 100 -16.70 9.53 -8.75
C VAL A 100 -15.44 10.06 -9.43
N VAL A 101 -15.07 9.52 -10.60
CA VAL A 101 -13.94 10.00 -11.40
C VAL A 101 -14.12 11.46 -11.80
N GLU A 102 -15.30 11.79 -12.33
CA GLU A 102 -15.65 13.17 -12.69
C GLU A 102 -15.53 14.11 -11.50
N ALA A 103 -16.22 13.79 -10.40
CA ALA A 103 -16.24 14.63 -9.21
C ALA A 103 -14.83 14.82 -8.62
N PHE A 104 -14.02 13.76 -8.54
CA PHE A 104 -12.66 13.84 -8.02
C PHE A 104 -11.76 14.71 -8.89
N VAL A 105 -11.74 14.48 -10.20
CA VAL A 105 -10.88 15.21 -11.14
C VAL A 105 -11.25 16.70 -11.16
N HIS A 106 -12.54 17.03 -11.25
CA HIS A 106 -12.98 18.42 -11.21
C HIS A 106 -12.59 19.10 -9.90
N LYS A 107 -12.74 18.41 -8.76
CA LYS A 107 -12.37 18.98 -7.46
C LYS A 107 -10.85 19.13 -7.28
N ALA A 108 -10.04 18.24 -7.85
CA ALA A 108 -8.58 18.36 -7.85
C ALA A 108 -8.11 19.61 -8.61
N VAL A 109 -8.69 19.86 -9.79
CA VAL A 109 -8.37 21.05 -10.59
C VAL A 109 -8.85 22.34 -9.92
N GLU A 110 -10.09 22.34 -9.41
CA GLU A 110 -10.65 23.48 -8.66
C GLU A 110 -9.75 23.90 -7.48
N ASN A 111 -9.13 22.93 -6.80
CA ASN A 111 -8.26 23.17 -5.65
C ASN A 111 -6.80 23.53 -6.01
N GLY A 112 -6.42 23.44 -7.30
CA GLY A 112 -5.16 24.02 -7.78
C GLY A 112 -4.23 23.09 -8.55
N ILE A 113 -4.65 21.87 -8.90
CA ILE A 113 -3.87 21.02 -9.81
C ILE A 113 -3.95 21.57 -11.23
N ASP A 114 -2.78 21.78 -11.84
CA ASP A 114 -2.65 22.31 -13.21
C ASP A 114 -2.33 21.18 -14.21
N ILE A 115 -1.54 20.18 -13.80
CA ILE A 115 -1.12 19.04 -14.63
C ILE A 115 -1.54 17.73 -13.97
N ILE A 116 -2.27 16.89 -14.70
CA ILE A 116 -2.65 15.55 -14.25
C ILE A 116 -1.91 14.52 -15.08
N ARG A 117 -0.94 13.83 -14.46
CA ARG A 117 -0.28 12.66 -15.05
C ARG A 117 -1.16 11.43 -14.83
N ILE A 118 -1.78 10.93 -15.89
CA ILE A 118 -2.73 9.81 -15.86
C ILE A 118 -2.05 8.55 -16.39
N PHE A 119 -2.06 7.47 -15.63
CA PHE A 119 -1.55 6.16 -16.07
C PHE A 119 -2.50 5.04 -15.65
N ASP A 120 -2.44 3.92 -16.39
CA ASP A 120 -3.06 2.65 -16.00
C ASP A 120 -1.97 1.60 -15.73
N ALA A 121 -2.16 0.76 -14.71
CA ALA A 121 -1.14 -0.22 -14.30
C ALA A 121 -0.84 -1.28 -15.37
N LEU A 122 -1.79 -1.56 -16.26
CA LEU A 122 -1.70 -2.53 -17.35
C LEU A 122 -1.43 -1.89 -18.70
N ASN A 123 -1.29 -0.56 -18.77
CA ASN A 123 -1.39 0.22 -20.00
C ASN A 123 -2.71 -0.04 -20.77
N ASP A 124 -3.79 -0.41 -20.06
CA ASP A 124 -5.12 -0.51 -20.66
C ASP A 124 -5.72 0.89 -20.79
N ILE A 125 -5.56 1.48 -21.98
CA ILE A 125 -5.97 2.86 -22.27
C ILE A 125 -7.48 3.11 -22.04
N ARG A 126 -8.32 2.06 -22.05
CA ARG A 126 -9.76 2.18 -21.74
C ARG A 126 -9.98 2.70 -20.32
N ASN A 127 -9.11 2.36 -19.38
CA ASN A 127 -9.16 2.85 -18.00
C ASN A 127 -8.66 4.29 -17.86
N MET A 128 -8.11 4.88 -18.92
CA MET A 128 -7.61 6.27 -18.92
C MET A 128 -8.60 7.23 -19.57
N GLU A 129 -9.56 6.74 -20.38
CA GLU A 129 -10.49 7.54 -21.16
C GLU A 129 -11.32 8.51 -20.32
N ALA A 130 -12.07 8.02 -19.33
CA ALA A 130 -12.90 8.87 -18.48
C ALA A 130 -12.07 9.90 -17.70
N PRO A 131 -10.99 9.53 -16.97
CA PRO A 131 -10.11 10.48 -16.31
C PRO A 131 -9.53 11.55 -17.25
N MET A 132 -9.03 11.17 -18.44
CA MET A 132 -8.48 12.11 -19.42
C MET A 132 -9.55 13.09 -19.90
N ARG A 133 -10.73 12.58 -20.26
CA ARG A 133 -11.86 13.39 -20.71
C ARG A 133 -12.31 14.40 -19.65
N HIS A 134 -12.46 13.99 -18.39
CA HIS A 134 -12.86 14.88 -17.31
C HIS A 134 -11.75 15.87 -16.93
N ALA A 135 -10.47 15.48 -17.00
CA ALA A 135 -9.36 16.38 -16.76
C ALA A 135 -9.29 17.50 -17.81
N LYS A 136 -9.48 17.16 -19.10
CA LYS A 136 -9.61 18.15 -20.18
C LYS A 136 -10.79 19.10 -19.95
N LYS A 137 -11.97 18.56 -19.61
CA LYS A 137 -13.17 19.35 -19.32
C LYS A 137 -12.99 20.31 -18.13
N ALA A 138 -12.27 19.87 -17.09
CA ALA A 138 -11.95 20.68 -15.93
C ALA A 138 -10.88 21.76 -16.22
N GLY A 139 -10.20 21.69 -17.38
CA GLY A 139 -9.20 22.67 -17.80
C GLY A 139 -7.76 22.35 -17.38
N ALA A 140 -7.47 21.12 -16.94
CA ALA A 140 -6.11 20.69 -16.64
C ALA A 140 -5.34 20.29 -17.91
N HIS A 141 -4.01 20.40 -17.84
CA HIS A 141 -3.10 19.78 -18.80
C HIS A 141 -3.10 18.26 -18.57
N VAL A 142 -3.51 17.49 -19.58
CA VAL A 142 -3.52 16.03 -19.51
C VAL A 142 -2.21 15.47 -19.99
N GLN A 143 -1.44 14.90 -19.05
CA GLN A 143 -0.24 14.14 -19.38
C GLN A 143 -0.55 12.64 -19.32
N ALA A 144 -0.68 11.99 -20.48
CA ALA A 144 -0.91 10.56 -20.53
C ALA A 144 0.42 9.79 -20.38
N ALA A 145 0.47 8.83 -19.47
CA ALA A 145 1.69 8.13 -19.11
C ALA A 145 1.66 6.65 -19.50
N ILE A 146 2.73 6.24 -20.16
CA ILE A 146 3.01 4.87 -20.60
C ILE A 146 3.89 4.23 -19.53
N VAL A 147 3.39 3.18 -18.86
CA VAL A 147 4.16 2.43 -17.87
C VAL A 147 5.18 1.55 -18.58
N TYR A 148 6.45 1.77 -18.31
CA TYR A 148 7.54 1.03 -18.93
C TYR A 148 7.89 -0.24 -18.15
N THR A 149 8.08 -1.34 -18.87
CA THR A 149 8.57 -2.62 -18.35
C THR A 149 9.27 -3.43 -19.45
N ILE A 150 9.80 -4.61 -19.12
CA ILE A 150 10.48 -5.48 -20.09
C ILE A 150 9.84 -6.87 -20.07
N SER A 151 9.32 -7.32 -21.19
CA SER A 151 8.85 -8.69 -21.38
C SER A 151 8.77 -9.03 -22.88
N PRO A 152 8.52 -10.30 -23.26
CA PRO A 152 8.35 -10.69 -24.66
C PRO A 152 7.28 -9.92 -25.44
N VAL A 153 6.32 -9.27 -24.76
CA VAL A 153 5.23 -8.53 -25.40
C VAL A 153 5.42 -7.02 -25.42
N HIS A 154 6.37 -6.50 -24.63
CA HIS A 154 6.65 -5.06 -24.56
C HIS A 154 7.78 -4.69 -25.52
N THR A 155 7.45 -4.60 -26.81
CA THR A 155 8.39 -4.16 -27.84
C THR A 155 8.40 -2.63 -27.99
N MET A 156 9.32 -2.09 -28.78
CA MET A 156 9.32 -0.65 -29.09
C MET A 156 8.06 -0.24 -29.85
N GLU A 157 7.60 -1.10 -30.76
CA GLU A 157 6.37 -0.91 -31.53
C GLU A 157 5.15 -0.81 -30.60
N HIS A 158 5.04 -1.71 -29.62
CA HIS A 158 3.97 -1.68 -28.62
C HIS A 158 3.92 -0.32 -27.87
N TYR A 159 5.07 0.21 -27.45
CA TYR A 159 5.11 1.51 -26.77
C TYR A 159 4.78 2.68 -27.70
N VAL A 160 5.23 2.64 -28.94
CA VAL A 160 4.94 3.67 -29.94
C VAL A 160 3.46 3.68 -30.33
N GLU A 161 2.84 2.50 -30.48
CA GLU A 161 1.40 2.36 -30.72
C GLU A 161 0.58 2.89 -29.54
N THR A 162 0.97 2.54 -28.31
CA THR A 162 0.33 3.09 -27.10
C THR A 162 0.45 4.62 -27.06
N ALA A 163 1.62 5.17 -27.40
CA ALA A 163 1.84 6.61 -27.47
C ALA A 163 0.93 7.31 -28.50
N LEU A 164 0.75 6.69 -29.68
CA LEU A 164 -0.15 7.19 -30.73
C LEU A 164 -1.60 7.18 -30.27
N GLN A 165 -2.07 6.08 -29.69
CA GLN A 165 -3.43 5.96 -29.19
C GLN A 165 -3.73 6.99 -28.09
N LEU A 166 -2.81 7.20 -27.16
CA LEU A 166 -2.96 8.21 -26.10
C LEU A 166 -2.98 9.65 -26.67
N ALA A 167 -2.20 9.92 -27.72
CA ALA A 167 -2.25 11.21 -28.42
C ALA A 167 -3.59 11.41 -29.13
N GLU A 168 -4.11 10.39 -29.82
CA GLU A 168 -5.43 10.39 -30.48
C GLU A 168 -6.58 10.57 -29.48
N MET A 169 -6.43 10.03 -28.27
CA MET A 169 -7.37 10.23 -27.15
C MET A 169 -7.35 11.66 -26.57
N GLY A 170 -6.46 12.53 -27.03
CA GLY A 170 -6.43 13.95 -26.67
C GLY A 170 -5.49 14.32 -25.53
N ALA A 171 -4.41 13.56 -25.32
CA ALA A 171 -3.34 13.96 -24.41
C ALA A 171 -2.66 15.27 -24.85
N ASP A 172 -2.31 16.13 -23.90
CA ASP A 172 -1.56 17.38 -24.13
C ASP A 172 -0.06 17.16 -24.07
N SER A 173 0.39 16.15 -23.32
CA SER A 173 1.76 15.63 -23.35
C SER A 173 1.79 14.14 -23.02
N LEU A 174 2.90 13.49 -23.33
CA LEU A 174 3.15 12.10 -23.00
C LEU A 174 4.22 11.98 -21.91
N CYS A 175 4.17 10.90 -21.14
CA CYS A 175 5.21 10.53 -20.18
C CYS A 175 5.59 9.06 -20.34
N ILE A 176 6.89 8.75 -20.42
CA ILE A 176 7.36 7.38 -20.21
C ILE A 176 7.64 7.23 -18.71
N LYS A 177 6.83 6.41 -18.05
CA LYS A 177 6.91 6.16 -16.60
C LYS A 177 7.63 4.84 -16.33
N ASP A 178 8.93 4.92 -16.10
CA ASP A 178 9.78 3.81 -15.67
C ASP A 178 9.86 3.74 -14.14
N MET A 179 8.82 3.19 -13.52
CA MET A 179 8.68 3.09 -12.06
C MET A 179 9.75 2.20 -11.40
N ALA A 180 10.34 1.27 -12.15
CA ALA A 180 11.28 0.28 -11.64
C ALA A 180 12.74 0.58 -11.99
N GLY A 181 13.01 1.66 -12.75
CA GLY A 181 14.38 2.03 -13.15
C GLY A 181 15.00 1.04 -14.15
N LEU A 182 14.17 0.48 -15.04
CA LEU A 182 14.54 -0.55 -16.03
C LEU A 182 15.00 0.03 -17.37
N LEU A 183 14.71 1.31 -17.65
CA LEU A 183 14.98 1.90 -18.95
C LEU A 183 16.49 2.12 -19.13
N LEU A 184 17.09 1.36 -20.05
CA LEU A 184 18.52 1.48 -20.35
C LEU A 184 18.81 2.74 -21.19
N PRO A 185 20.01 3.34 -21.07
CA PRO A 185 20.36 4.56 -21.79
C PRO A 185 20.11 4.52 -23.30
N PHE A 186 20.62 3.48 -23.98
CA PHE A 186 20.48 3.37 -25.44
C PHE A 186 19.05 3.02 -25.86
N LYS A 187 18.30 2.30 -25.01
CA LYS A 187 16.89 2.00 -25.24
C LYS A 187 16.01 3.23 -25.03
N SER A 188 16.38 4.12 -24.11
CA SER A 188 15.75 5.44 -23.96
C SER A 188 15.90 6.27 -25.23
N ARG A 189 17.12 6.38 -25.79
CA ARG A 189 17.35 7.07 -27.07
C ARG A 189 16.46 6.52 -28.18
N GLU A 190 16.45 5.20 -28.35
CA GLU A 190 15.65 4.51 -29.37
C GLU A 190 14.16 4.79 -29.21
N LEU A 191 13.60 4.53 -28.02
CA LEU A 191 12.18 4.71 -27.74
C LEU A 191 11.73 6.16 -27.93
N VAL A 192 12.49 7.12 -27.41
CA VAL A 192 12.18 8.54 -27.54
C VAL A 192 12.22 8.96 -29.01
N THR A 193 13.23 8.54 -29.78
CA THR A 193 13.32 8.84 -31.22
C THR A 193 12.08 8.35 -31.95
N LEU A 194 11.71 7.08 -31.76
CA LEU A 194 10.56 6.46 -32.43
C LEU A 194 9.23 7.13 -32.06
N ILE A 195 9.04 7.54 -30.80
CA ILE A 195 7.85 8.27 -30.39
C ILE A 195 7.82 9.66 -31.01
N LYS A 196 8.92 10.42 -30.97
CA LYS A 196 8.98 11.79 -31.50
C LYS A 196 8.87 11.85 -33.03
N GLU A 197 9.20 10.78 -33.75
CA GLU A 197 8.97 10.65 -35.19
C GLU A 197 7.49 10.55 -35.55
N LYS A 198 6.65 9.97 -34.66
CA LYS A 198 5.23 9.72 -34.95
C LYS A 198 4.26 10.60 -34.17
N VAL A 199 4.69 11.14 -33.03
CA VAL A 199 3.85 11.91 -32.12
C VAL A 199 4.43 13.30 -31.90
N ASN A 200 3.68 14.33 -32.30
CA ASN A 200 4.05 15.74 -32.12
C ASN A 200 3.52 16.31 -30.80
N LEU A 201 3.80 15.63 -29.69
CA LEU A 201 3.48 16.11 -28.33
C LEU A 201 4.78 16.27 -27.51
N PRO A 202 4.77 17.13 -26.47
CA PRO A 202 5.84 17.13 -25.48
C PRO A 202 5.97 15.75 -24.83
N LEU A 203 7.19 15.27 -24.67
CA LEU A 203 7.48 13.97 -24.06
C LEU A 203 8.31 14.14 -22.80
N GLN A 204 7.79 13.60 -21.70
CA GLN A 204 8.43 13.61 -20.39
C GLN A 204 9.02 12.23 -20.05
N LEU A 205 10.21 12.23 -19.46
CA LEU A 205 10.82 11.00 -18.92
C LEU A 205 10.77 11.01 -17.41
N HIS A 206 10.17 9.96 -16.86
CA HIS A 206 10.15 9.67 -15.44
C HIS A 206 10.81 8.32 -15.20
N THR A 207 11.89 8.28 -14.42
CA THR A 207 12.59 7.03 -14.09
C THR A 207 13.13 7.08 -12.67
N HIS A 208 13.11 5.94 -12.00
CA HIS A 208 13.68 5.75 -10.67
C HIS A 208 15.16 5.31 -10.77
N TYR A 209 15.97 5.67 -9.79
CA TYR A 209 17.41 5.43 -9.76
C TYR A 209 17.80 4.03 -9.22
N ILE A 210 16.85 3.07 -9.16
CA ILE A 210 17.00 1.81 -8.42
C ILE A 210 18.28 1.08 -8.85
N GLY A 211 18.39 0.71 -10.13
CA GLY A 211 19.57 0.05 -10.67
C GLY A 211 20.66 1.00 -11.21
N GLY A 212 20.57 2.30 -10.93
CA GLY A 212 21.58 3.30 -11.32
C GLY A 212 21.59 3.74 -12.79
N MET A 213 20.66 3.27 -13.64
CA MET A 213 20.63 3.63 -15.08
C MET A 213 19.99 4.98 -15.38
N ALA A 214 19.23 5.53 -14.44
CA ALA A 214 18.33 6.66 -14.67
C ALA A 214 19.02 7.91 -15.24
N VAL A 215 20.18 8.33 -14.72
CA VAL A 215 20.90 9.50 -15.28
C VAL A 215 21.26 9.26 -16.75
N GLY A 216 21.80 8.08 -17.09
CA GLY A 216 22.14 7.75 -18.47
C GLY A 216 20.90 7.69 -19.38
N ALA A 217 19.78 7.15 -18.88
CA ALA A 217 18.51 7.14 -19.60
C ALA A 217 17.99 8.55 -19.87
N LEU A 218 17.99 9.44 -18.87
CA LEU A 218 17.56 10.82 -19.03
C LEU A 218 18.45 11.59 -20.03
N LEU A 219 19.77 11.48 -19.93
CA LEU A 219 20.69 12.14 -20.88
C LEU A 219 20.43 11.70 -22.32
N LYS A 220 20.34 10.38 -22.55
CA LYS A 220 20.12 9.81 -23.89
C LYS A 220 18.72 10.06 -24.44
N GLY A 221 17.71 10.11 -23.59
CA GLY A 221 16.37 10.48 -23.98
C GLY A 221 16.26 11.97 -24.34
N VAL A 222 16.92 12.87 -23.60
CA VAL A 222 16.95 14.31 -23.92
C VAL A 222 17.69 14.56 -25.24
N GLU A 223 18.83 13.91 -25.48
CA GLU A 223 19.52 13.94 -26.78
C GLU A 223 18.61 13.49 -27.94
N ALA A 224 17.70 12.55 -27.68
CA ALA A 224 16.75 12.03 -28.67
C ALA A 224 15.49 12.88 -28.86
N GLY A 225 15.29 13.92 -28.05
CA GLY A 225 14.15 14.83 -28.16
C GLY A 225 13.07 14.66 -27.09
N ALA A 226 13.40 14.14 -25.91
CA ALA A 226 12.56 14.33 -24.72
C ALA A 226 12.58 15.80 -24.27
N ASP A 227 11.42 16.32 -23.89
CA ASP A 227 11.20 17.74 -23.60
C ASP A 227 11.34 18.05 -22.10
N ILE A 228 10.94 17.10 -21.25
CA ILE A 228 10.87 17.27 -19.81
C ILE A 228 11.46 16.02 -19.12
N ILE A 229 12.11 16.20 -17.96
CA ILE A 229 12.57 15.10 -17.11
C ILE A 229 12.15 15.31 -15.66
N ASP A 230 11.93 14.21 -14.93
CA ASP A 230 11.67 14.24 -13.49
C ASP A 230 12.97 14.14 -12.69
N CYS A 231 13.11 14.97 -11.66
CA CYS A 231 14.22 14.94 -10.72
C CYS A 231 13.73 15.22 -9.29
N ALA A 232 14.48 14.75 -8.30
CA ALA A 232 14.29 15.08 -6.88
C ALA A 232 15.48 15.87 -6.35
N SER A 233 15.32 16.57 -5.22
CA SER A 233 16.43 17.17 -4.50
C SER A 233 17.31 16.07 -3.87
N LEU A 234 18.63 16.26 -3.87
CA LEU A 234 19.62 15.24 -3.49
C LEU A 234 19.35 14.47 -2.16
N PRO A 235 18.86 15.07 -1.06
CA PRO A 235 18.55 14.36 0.17
C PRO A 235 17.43 13.32 0.02
N LEU A 236 16.59 13.51 -1.00
CA LEU A 236 15.43 12.70 -1.35
C LEU A 236 15.55 12.06 -2.73
N ALA A 237 16.76 12.01 -3.30
CA ALA A 237 17.07 11.36 -4.57
C ALA A 237 17.71 9.97 -4.36
N PHE A 238 18.09 9.32 -5.47
CA PHE A 238 18.80 8.03 -5.52
C PHE A 238 17.98 6.81 -5.03
N GLY A 239 18.55 5.61 -5.21
CA GLY A 239 17.93 4.34 -4.83
C GLY A 239 16.52 4.23 -5.41
N PRO A 240 15.48 3.99 -4.60
CA PRO A 240 14.11 3.92 -5.07
C PRO A 240 13.50 5.28 -5.45
N SER A 241 14.24 6.39 -5.39
CA SER A 241 13.77 7.73 -5.79
C SER A 241 14.31 8.14 -7.18
N GLN A 242 14.02 9.37 -7.60
CA GLN A 242 14.47 9.95 -8.88
C GLN A 242 15.95 10.37 -8.82
N PRO A 243 16.59 10.63 -9.98
CA PRO A 243 17.90 11.28 -10.03
C PRO A 243 17.90 12.65 -9.34
N PRO A 244 19.03 13.05 -8.73
CA PRO A 244 19.18 14.38 -8.14
C PRO A 244 19.17 15.49 -9.19
N VAL A 245 18.34 16.51 -8.98
CA VAL A 245 18.21 17.68 -9.86
C VAL A 245 19.53 18.41 -10.06
N GLU A 246 20.35 18.48 -9.01
CA GLU A 246 21.67 19.11 -9.00
C GLU A 246 22.60 18.47 -10.05
N THR A 247 22.58 17.13 -10.14
CA THR A 247 23.40 16.38 -11.09
C THR A 247 22.95 16.63 -12.51
N LEU A 248 21.64 16.62 -12.78
CA LEU A 248 21.14 16.79 -14.15
C LEU A 248 21.31 18.23 -14.65
N VAL A 249 21.05 19.23 -13.79
CA VAL A 249 21.34 20.63 -14.12
C VAL A 249 22.81 20.81 -14.46
N ARG A 250 23.73 20.22 -13.68
CA ARG A 250 25.16 20.30 -13.98
C ARG A 250 25.54 19.49 -15.23
N ALA A 251 24.94 18.34 -15.46
CA ALA A 251 25.26 17.47 -16.59
C ALA A 251 24.84 18.07 -17.95
N PHE A 252 23.79 18.90 -17.98
CA PHE A 252 23.36 19.61 -19.19
C PHE A 252 23.98 21.01 -19.34
N SER A 253 24.72 21.48 -18.34
CA SER A 253 25.42 22.77 -18.39
C SER A 253 26.36 22.83 -19.59
N ASP A 254 26.42 23.98 -20.27
CA ASP A 254 27.24 24.21 -21.46
C ASP A 254 26.87 23.32 -22.67
N THR A 255 25.66 22.74 -22.68
CA THR A 255 25.09 22.01 -23.82
C THR A 255 23.87 22.73 -24.38
N PRO A 256 23.39 22.40 -25.60
CA PRO A 256 22.14 22.94 -26.15
C PRO A 256 20.89 22.61 -25.32
N TYR A 257 21.02 21.68 -24.35
CA TYR A 257 19.95 21.20 -23.49
C TYR A 257 19.93 21.87 -22.12
N ASP A 258 20.85 22.80 -21.83
CA ASP A 258 20.95 23.48 -20.54
C ASP A 258 19.58 24.04 -20.10
N PRO A 259 19.05 23.61 -18.93
CA PRO A 259 17.73 24.05 -18.48
C PRO A 259 17.71 25.53 -18.05
N GLY A 260 18.87 26.16 -17.85
CA GLY A 260 19.01 27.55 -17.44
C GLY A 260 18.58 27.83 -16.00
N LEU A 261 18.58 26.80 -15.13
CA LEU A 261 18.21 26.93 -13.72
C LEU A 261 19.41 27.37 -12.88
N ASP A 262 19.15 28.24 -11.91
CA ASP A 262 20.16 28.72 -10.96
C ASP A 262 20.52 27.63 -9.94
N ILE A 263 21.70 27.01 -10.13
CA ILE A 263 22.18 25.92 -9.28
C ILE A 263 22.39 26.35 -7.82
N HIS A 264 22.66 27.63 -7.53
CA HIS A 264 22.83 28.10 -6.16
C HIS A 264 21.50 28.12 -5.41
N ARG A 265 20.41 28.54 -6.07
CA ARG A 265 19.06 28.44 -5.49
C ARG A 265 18.66 27.00 -5.22
N ILE A 266 19.03 26.10 -6.12
CA ILE A 266 18.80 24.66 -5.93
C ILE A 266 19.54 24.19 -4.68
N PHE A 267 20.83 24.52 -4.52
CA PHE A 267 21.59 24.11 -3.32
C PHE A 267 21.02 24.66 -2.01
N GLU A 268 20.40 25.85 -1.99
CA GLU A 268 19.68 26.33 -0.80
C GLU A 268 18.50 25.41 -0.44
N ILE A 269 17.75 24.94 -1.43
CA ILE A 269 16.64 24.00 -1.25
C ILE A 269 17.17 22.63 -0.80
N THR A 270 18.25 22.16 -1.43
CA THR A 270 18.96 20.94 -1.05
C THR A 270 19.40 20.97 0.41
N GLN A 271 19.96 22.10 0.86
CA GLN A 271 20.42 22.25 2.25
C GLN A 271 19.25 22.15 3.23
N TYR A 272 18.11 22.79 2.93
CA TYR A 272 16.90 22.66 3.75
C TYR A 272 16.46 21.20 3.90
N PHE A 273 16.35 20.46 2.80
CA PHE A 273 15.94 19.06 2.85
C PHE A 273 16.98 18.16 3.52
N GLU A 274 18.27 18.49 3.43
CA GLU A 274 19.32 17.75 4.13
C GLU A 274 19.23 17.93 5.64
N ASP A 275 18.97 19.15 6.10
CA ASP A 275 18.79 19.45 7.52
C ASP A 275 17.49 18.84 8.06
N LEU A 276 16.41 18.88 7.27
CA LEU A 276 15.15 18.19 7.56
C LEU A 276 15.38 16.68 7.71
N ARG A 277 16.07 16.05 6.75
CA ARG A 277 16.39 14.63 6.76
C ARG A 277 17.14 14.24 8.03
N LYS A 278 18.18 15.01 8.40
CA LYS A 278 18.95 14.78 9.63
C LYS A 278 18.09 14.96 10.89
N ARG A 279 17.31 16.04 10.96
CA ARG A 279 16.43 16.35 12.10
C ARG A 279 15.39 15.26 12.34
N LEU A 280 14.82 14.69 11.28
CA LEU A 280 13.82 13.63 11.35
C LEU A 280 14.41 12.21 11.37
N GLY A 281 15.74 12.07 11.33
CA GLY A 281 16.41 10.76 11.37
C GLY A 281 16.23 9.91 10.11
N TYR A 282 15.84 10.50 8.98
CA TYR A 282 15.65 9.74 7.75
C TYR A 282 16.98 9.38 7.08
N LYS A 283 17.00 8.20 6.43
CA LYS A 283 18.14 7.75 5.62
C LYS A 283 18.08 8.36 4.20
N ARG A 284 19.23 8.39 3.54
CA ARG A 284 19.33 8.76 2.12
C ARG A 284 18.97 7.57 1.24
N GLY A 285 18.55 7.84 0.00
CA GLY A 285 18.46 6.80 -1.02
C GLY A 285 19.83 6.21 -1.31
N ILE A 286 19.92 4.88 -1.27
CA ILE A 286 21.09 4.11 -1.67
C ILE A 286 20.64 2.98 -2.60
N THR A 287 21.48 2.64 -3.57
CA THR A 287 21.31 1.44 -4.39
C THR A 287 22.16 0.34 -3.77
N GLY A 288 21.51 -0.66 -3.18
CA GLY A 288 22.15 -1.85 -2.63
C GLY A 288 22.14 -3.04 -3.60
N LEU A 289 22.72 -4.16 -3.17
CA LEU A 289 22.72 -5.39 -3.97
C LEU A 289 21.30 -5.86 -4.32
N ASN A 290 20.37 -5.80 -3.36
CA ASN A 290 18.98 -6.19 -3.59
C ASN A 290 18.27 -5.30 -4.61
N ASP A 291 18.62 -4.01 -4.67
CA ASP A 291 18.08 -3.09 -5.68
C ASP A 291 18.61 -3.45 -7.07
N MET A 292 19.89 -3.84 -7.18
CA MET A 292 20.49 -4.23 -8.46
C MET A 292 19.89 -5.52 -9.04
N LEU A 293 19.33 -6.39 -8.21
CA LEU A 293 18.61 -7.59 -8.66
C LEU A 293 17.33 -7.25 -9.44
N VAL A 294 16.87 -5.99 -9.44
CA VAL A 294 15.78 -5.52 -10.32
C VAL A 294 16.04 -5.82 -11.80
N PHE A 295 17.30 -5.91 -12.25
CA PHE A 295 17.62 -6.25 -13.63
C PHE A 295 17.39 -7.73 -13.97
N ASP A 296 17.33 -8.60 -12.96
CA ASP A 296 17.04 -10.02 -13.13
C ASP A 296 15.53 -10.26 -13.01
N HIS A 297 14.96 -9.98 -11.84
CA HIS A 297 13.57 -10.33 -11.54
C HIS A 297 12.55 -9.20 -11.84
N GLN A 298 12.99 -7.98 -12.16
CA GLN A 298 12.15 -6.80 -12.43
C GLN A 298 11.18 -6.41 -11.30
N VAL A 299 11.52 -6.79 -10.06
CA VAL A 299 10.73 -6.51 -8.86
C VAL A 299 11.29 -5.24 -8.22
N PRO A 300 10.51 -4.17 -8.07
CA PRO A 300 10.99 -2.95 -7.44
C PRO A 300 11.50 -3.20 -6.01
N GLY A 301 12.57 -2.52 -5.58
CA GLY A 301 13.22 -2.77 -4.29
C GLY A 301 12.27 -2.74 -3.08
N GLY A 302 11.34 -1.77 -3.03
CA GLY A 302 10.34 -1.68 -1.97
C GLY A 302 9.39 -2.89 -1.91
N MET A 303 9.13 -3.55 -3.04
CA MET A 303 8.36 -4.79 -3.07
C MET A 303 9.17 -5.97 -2.53
N ILE A 304 10.47 -6.04 -2.80
CA ILE A 304 11.33 -7.10 -2.23
C ILE A 304 11.33 -7.02 -0.70
N THR A 305 11.47 -5.82 -0.13
CA THR A 305 11.41 -5.65 1.33
C THR A 305 10.06 -6.13 1.89
N ASN A 306 8.95 -5.82 1.23
CA ASN A 306 7.64 -6.32 1.63
C ASN A 306 7.56 -7.85 1.54
N LEU A 307 8.04 -8.46 0.45
CA LEU A 307 8.09 -9.92 0.29
C LEU A 307 8.92 -10.58 1.39
N ILE A 308 10.05 -9.97 1.75
CA ILE A 308 10.91 -10.44 2.84
C ILE A 308 10.14 -10.44 4.16
N THR A 309 9.51 -9.32 4.52
CA THR A 309 8.72 -9.23 5.75
C THR A 309 7.58 -10.25 5.76
N GLN A 310 6.87 -10.40 4.63
CA GLN A 310 5.81 -11.41 4.50
C GLN A 310 6.35 -12.83 4.70
N LEU A 311 7.51 -13.17 4.12
CA LEU A 311 8.13 -14.47 4.33
C LEU A 311 8.64 -14.66 5.76
N GLU A 312 9.10 -13.60 6.43
CA GLU A 312 9.50 -13.66 7.85
C GLU A 312 8.31 -13.94 8.77
N GLU A 313 7.17 -13.27 8.55
CA GLU A 313 5.91 -13.54 9.26
C GLU A 313 5.48 -15.00 9.10
N GLN A 314 5.72 -15.58 7.92
CA GLN A 314 5.46 -17.00 7.63
C GLN A 314 6.58 -17.95 8.08
N LYS A 315 7.62 -17.46 8.78
CA LYS A 315 8.82 -18.22 9.19
C LYS A 315 9.51 -18.91 8.01
N ALA A 316 9.37 -18.36 6.81
CA ALA A 316 9.78 -18.91 5.52
C ALA A 316 10.82 -18.03 4.79
N ARG A 317 11.54 -17.15 5.49
CA ARG A 317 12.57 -16.26 4.91
C ARG A 317 13.58 -16.99 4.02
N HIS A 318 13.96 -18.21 4.38
CA HIS A 318 14.90 -19.04 3.61
C HIS A 318 14.41 -19.39 2.19
N ARG A 319 13.11 -19.19 1.90
CA ARG A 319 12.48 -19.46 0.60
C ARG A 319 12.38 -18.24 -0.31
N LEU A 320 13.01 -17.12 0.05
CA LEU A 320 12.98 -15.89 -0.77
C LEU A 320 13.40 -16.15 -2.23
N ASN A 321 14.48 -16.92 -2.44
CA ASN A 321 14.95 -17.25 -3.78
C ASN A 321 13.94 -18.08 -4.58
N ASP A 322 13.21 -18.98 -3.93
CA ASP A 322 12.12 -19.74 -4.58
C ASP A 322 11.03 -18.79 -5.07
N VAL A 323 10.65 -17.80 -4.25
CA VAL A 323 9.65 -16.78 -4.60
C VAL A 323 10.13 -15.92 -5.77
N LEU A 324 11.38 -15.44 -5.73
CA LEU A 324 11.96 -14.64 -6.82
C LEU A 324 12.03 -15.43 -8.15
N HIS A 325 12.22 -16.75 -8.10
CA HIS A 325 12.15 -17.61 -9.30
C HIS A 325 10.71 -17.91 -9.76
N GLU A 326 9.74 -17.92 -8.86
CA GLU A 326 8.34 -18.17 -9.18
C GLU A 326 7.63 -16.94 -9.74
N MET A 327 8.01 -15.74 -9.28
CA MET A 327 7.40 -14.48 -9.70
C MET A 327 7.38 -14.24 -11.22
N PRO A 328 8.49 -14.40 -11.97
CA PRO A 328 8.47 -14.27 -13.43
C PRO A 328 7.51 -15.27 -14.11
N LYS A 329 7.34 -16.47 -13.55
CA LYS A 329 6.41 -17.49 -14.08
C LYS A 329 4.95 -17.09 -13.85
N VAL A 330 4.63 -16.61 -12.65
CA VAL A 330 3.28 -16.07 -12.35
C VAL A 330 2.99 -14.86 -13.24
N ARG A 331 3.96 -13.96 -13.41
CA ARG A 331 3.84 -12.81 -14.31
C ARG A 331 3.56 -13.24 -15.76
N ALA A 332 4.27 -14.24 -16.26
CA ALA A 332 4.03 -14.79 -17.60
C ALA A 332 2.63 -15.41 -17.73
N ASP A 333 2.21 -16.20 -16.74
CA ASP A 333 0.88 -16.81 -16.70
C ASP A 333 -0.24 -15.77 -16.72
N PHE A 334 0.02 -14.60 -16.13
CA PHE A 334 -0.92 -13.47 -16.03
C PHE A 334 -0.88 -12.51 -17.23
N GLY A 335 -0.20 -12.87 -18.32
CA GLY A 335 -0.17 -12.04 -19.53
C GLY A 335 0.81 -10.87 -19.45
N TYR A 336 1.89 -11.04 -18.68
CA TYR A 336 2.99 -10.08 -18.52
C TYR A 336 2.61 -8.67 -18.02
N PRO A 337 1.79 -8.50 -16.98
CA PRO A 337 1.50 -7.15 -16.47
C PRO A 337 2.80 -6.42 -16.08
N PRO A 338 2.89 -5.09 -16.29
CA PRO A 338 3.88 -4.27 -15.60
C PRO A 338 3.75 -4.46 -14.09
N LEU A 339 4.86 -4.53 -13.36
CA LEU A 339 4.85 -4.74 -11.90
C LEU A 339 4.80 -3.40 -11.16
N VAL A 340 3.66 -2.72 -11.26
CA VAL A 340 3.33 -1.50 -10.51
C VAL A 340 2.16 -1.78 -9.58
N THR A 341 1.84 -0.92 -8.62
CA THR A 341 0.64 -1.14 -7.79
C THR A 341 -0.63 -1.01 -8.64
N PRO A 342 -1.60 -1.96 -8.54
CA PRO A 342 -1.66 -3.10 -7.62
C PRO A 342 -1.10 -4.44 -8.17
N THR A 343 -0.76 -4.53 -9.45
CA THR A 343 -0.36 -5.78 -10.13
C THR A 343 0.89 -6.42 -9.53
N SER A 344 1.81 -5.61 -9.01
CA SER A 344 3.01 -6.10 -8.34
C SER A 344 2.65 -6.92 -7.10
N GLN A 345 1.77 -6.43 -6.23
CA GLN A 345 1.28 -7.18 -5.07
C GLN A 345 0.53 -8.46 -5.46
N ILE A 346 -0.29 -8.41 -6.51
CA ILE A 346 -1.06 -9.56 -7.00
C ILE A 346 -0.11 -10.69 -7.46
N VAL A 347 0.90 -10.36 -8.27
CA VAL A 347 1.90 -11.33 -8.74
C VAL A 347 2.76 -11.84 -7.58
N GLY A 348 3.21 -10.94 -6.71
CA GLY A 348 4.06 -11.28 -5.57
C GLY A 348 3.40 -12.24 -4.59
N THR A 349 2.18 -11.93 -4.15
CA THR A 349 1.46 -12.80 -3.21
C THR A 349 1.17 -14.15 -3.81
N GLN A 350 0.72 -14.22 -5.07
CA GLN A 350 0.47 -15.52 -5.69
C GLN A 350 1.76 -16.34 -5.80
N ALA A 351 2.91 -15.72 -6.08
CA ALA A 351 4.20 -16.42 -6.09
C ALA A 351 4.57 -16.95 -4.70
N VAL A 352 4.38 -16.16 -3.64
CA VAL A 352 4.57 -16.61 -2.24
C VAL A 352 3.67 -17.81 -1.94
N LEU A 353 2.38 -17.76 -2.28
CA LEU A 353 1.45 -18.85 -2.03
C LEU A 353 1.80 -20.12 -2.82
N ASN A 354 2.18 -20.00 -4.09
CA ASN A 354 2.64 -21.13 -4.90
C ASN A 354 3.85 -21.82 -4.25
N VAL A 355 4.79 -21.04 -3.75
CA VAL A 355 5.98 -21.53 -3.05
C VAL A 355 5.59 -22.19 -1.74
N LEU A 356 4.89 -21.49 -0.84
CA LEU A 356 4.51 -22.00 0.48
C LEU A 356 3.68 -23.29 0.42
N THR A 357 2.72 -23.36 -0.50
CA THR A 357 1.87 -24.55 -0.67
C THR A 357 2.54 -25.70 -1.42
N GLY A 358 3.64 -25.42 -2.14
CA GLY A 358 4.33 -26.40 -2.98
C GLY A 358 3.59 -26.76 -4.27
N GLU A 359 2.45 -26.12 -4.56
CA GLU A 359 1.64 -26.36 -5.76
C GLU A 359 1.14 -25.03 -6.34
N ARG A 360 1.39 -24.79 -7.64
CA ARG A 360 0.97 -23.55 -8.30
C ARG A 360 -0.54 -23.42 -8.34
N TYR A 361 -1.05 -22.29 -7.85
CA TYR A 361 -2.48 -21.92 -7.83
C TYR A 361 -3.35 -22.92 -7.05
N LYS A 362 -2.80 -23.57 -6.02
CA LYS A 362 -3.60 -24.33 -5.04
C LYS A 362 -4.48 -23.40 -4.21
N LEU A 363 -3.90 -22.28 -3.78
CA LEU A 363 -4.60 -21.18 -3.10
C LEU A 363 -4.50 -19.93 -3.97
N VAL A 364 -5.63 -19.27 -4.14
CA VAL A 364 -5.77 -18.12 -5.03
C VAL A 364 -6.53 -17.01 -4.30
N PRO A 365 -5.85 -15.90 -3.93
CA PRO A 365 -6.49 -14.75 -3.28
C PRO A 365 -7.59 -14.13 -4.14
N GLY A 366 -8.54 -13.43 -3.50
CA GLY A 366 -9.63 -12.76 -4.18
C GLY A 366 -9.15 -11.73 -5.23
N GLU A 367 -8.06 -11.02 -4.96
CA GLU A 367 -7.47 -10.03 -5.86
C GLU A 367 -6.86 -10.68 -7.11
N VAL A 368 -6.27 -11.87 -6.96
CA VAL A 368 -5.79 -12.67 -8.10
C VAL A 368 -6.98 -13.14 -8.93
N LYS A 369 -8.04 -13.65 -8.29
CA LYS A 369 -9.27 -14.03 -8.99
C LYS A 369 -9.89 -12.84 -9.72
N GLY A 370 -9.92 -11.67 -9.09
CA GLY A 370 -10.40 -10.41 -9.68
C GLY A 370 -9.57 -9.96 -10.88
N TYR A 371 -8.24 -10.08 -10.79
CA TYR A 371 -7.34 -9.85 -11.92
C TYR A 371 -7.64 -10.77 -13.09
N VAL A 372 -7.72 -12.08 -12.84
CA VAL A 372 -8.00 -13.08 -13.88
C VAL A 372 -9.38 -12.88 -14.48
N LYS A 373 -10.37 -12.45 -13.68
CA LYS A 373 -11.71 -12.08 -14.14
C LYS A 373 -11.73 -10.81 -15.00
N GLY A 374 -10.66 -10.02 -15.01
CA GLY A 374 -10.54 -8.78 -15.79
C GLY A 374 -10.95 -7.52 -15.03
N LEU A 375 -11.19 -7.58 -13.72
CA LEU A 375 -11.70 -6.44 -12.93
C LEU A 375 -10.69 -5.29 -12.76
N TYR A 376 -9.43 -5.50 -13.16
CA TYR A 376 -8.36 -4.48 -13.15
C TYR A 376 -8.06 -3.93 -14.55
N GLY A 377 -8.74 -4.43 -15.59
CA GLY A 377 -8.46 -4.12 -16.99
C GLY A 377 -7.89 -5.32 -17.76
N LYS A 378 -7.55 -5.07 -19.02
CA LYS A 378 -7.00 -6.06 -19.94
C LYS A 378 -5.47 -6.10 -19.84
N PRO A 379 -4.87 -7.27 -19.58
CA PRO A 379 -3.42 -7.40 -19.56
C PRO A 379 -2.79 -7.23 -20.96
N PRO A 380 -1.49 -6.90 -21.04
CA PRO A 380 -0.78 -6.72 -22.31
C PRO A 380 -0.83 -7.94 -23.25
N ALA A 381 -0.89 -9.14 -22.67
CA ALA A 381 -1.06 -10.40 -23.38
C ALA A 381 -2.20 -11.23 -22.78
N PRO A 382 -2.81 -12.17 -23.54
CA PRO A 382 -3.78 -13.09 -22.97
C PRO A 382 -3.23 -13.84 -21.75
N ILE A 383 -4.04 -13.98 -20.71
CA ILE A 383 -3.75 -14.85 -19.56
C ILE A 383 -3.74 -16.30 -20.07
N ARG A 384 -2.85 -17.13 -19.53
CA ARG A 384 -2.75 -18.54 -19.92
C ARG A 384 -4.07 -19.27 -19.67
N GLN A 385 -4.62 -19.94 -20.70
CA GLN A 385 -6.00 -20.44 -20.67
C GLN A 385 -6.26 -21.52 -19.61
N ASP A 386 -5.29 -22.38 -19.34
CA ASP A 386 -5.35 -23.38 -18.27
C ASP A 386 -5.39 -22.72 -16.89
N ILE A 387 -4.71 -21.58 -16.71
CA ILE A 387 -4.74 -20.79 -15.47
C ILE A 387 -6.07 -20.08 -15.30
N VAL A 388 -6.63 -19.49 -16.38
CA VAL A 388 -7.99 -18.94 -16.38
C VAL A 388 -8.98 -20.01 -15.92
N THR A 389 -8.91 -21.20 -16.52
CA THR A 389 -9.81 -22.32 -16.20
C THR A 389 -9.64 -22.80 -14.76
N LYS A 390 -8.39 -22.93 -14.27
CA LYS A 390 -8.10 -23.36 -12.89
C LYS A 390 -8.62 -22.36 -11.85
N ILE A 391 -8.48 -21.06 -12.11
CA ILE A 391 -8.82 -19.99 -11.15
C ILE A 391 -10.32 -19.65 -11.17
N LEU A 392 -10.91 -19.50 -12.36
CA LEU A 392 -12.30 -19.07 -12.49
C LEU A 392 -13.29 -20.24 -12.40
N LYS A 393 -12.87 -21.48 -12.68
CA LYS A 393 -13.75 -22.66 -12.75
C LYS A 393 -14.90 -22.36 -13.74
N ASP A 394 -16.11 -22.15 -13.25
CA ASP A 394 -17.30 -21.84 -14.06
C ASP A 394 -17.55 -20.32 -14.28
N ASP A 395 -16.79 -19.45 -13.60
CA ASP A 395 -16.89 -18.01 -13.75
C ASP A 395 -16.21 -17.54 -15.06
N LYS A 396 -16.61 -16.37 -15.56
CA LYS A 396 -16.15 -15.84 -16.85
C LYS A 396 -15.36 -14.56 -16.70
N GLN A 397 -14.38 -14.39 -17.57
CA GLN A 397 -13.71 -13.11 -17.75
C GLN A 397 -14.69 -12.10 -18.35
N ILE A 398 -14.61 -10.86 -17.88
CA ILE A 398 -15.34 -9.75 -18.48
C ILE A 398 -14.66 -9.33 -19.80
N ASP A 399 -15.43 -8.78 -20.74
CA ASP A 399 -14.97 -8.29 -22.04
C ASP A 399 -15.06 -6.75 -22.18
N CYS A 400 -15.76 -6.08 -21.26
CA CYS A 400 -15.92 -4.63 -21.18
C CYS A 400 -14.84 -3.96 -20.31
N ARG A 401 -14.91 -2.61 -20.17
CA ARG A 401 -14.11 -1.88 -19.18
C ARG A 401 -14.71 -2.13 -17.80
N PRO A 402 -13.92 -2.42 -16.74
CA PRO A 402 -14.48 -2.82 -15.44
C PRO A 402 -15.42 -1.79 -14.81
N ALA A 403 -15.18 -0.48 -15.06
CA ALA A 403 -16.03 0.58 -14.55
C ALA A 403 -17.42 0.64 -15.20
N ASP A 404 -17.62 0.01 -16.35
CA ASP A 404 -18.96 -0.07 -16.99
C ASP A 404 -19.92 -0.99 -16.20
N LEU A 405 -19.38 -1.80 -15.29
CA LEU A 405 -20.13 -2.66 -14.38
C LEU A 405 -20.42 -2.01 -13.02
N LEU A 406 -19.92 -0.79 -12.79
CA LEU A 406 -20.04 -0.11 -11.51
C LEU A 406 -21.19 0.90 -11.55
N GLU A 407 -22.13 0.74 -10.63
CA GLU A 407 -23.20 1.72 -10.42
C GLU A 407 -22.65 3.05 -9.88
N PRO A 408 -23.23 4.20 -10.27
CA PRO A 408 -22.86 5.50 -9.72
C PRO A 408 -22.86 5.51 -8.19
N ALA A 409 -21.85 6.15 -7.59
CA ALA A 409 -21.60 6.04 -6.15
C ALA A 409 -21.63 7.37 -5.38
N MET A 410 -21.59 8.53 -6.05
CA MET A 410 -21.54 9.83 -5.37
C MET A 410 -22.80 10.11 -4.55
N ASP A 411 -23.99 9.87 -5.12
CA ASP A 411 -25.25 10.08 -4.38
C ASP A 411 -25.40 9.13 -3.19
N ARG A 412 -24.91 7.89 -3.33
CA ARG A 412 -24.86 6.93 -2.22
C ARG A 412 -23.94 7.44 -1.11
N ALA A 413 -22.72 7.87 -1.46
CA ALA A 413 -21.76 8.41 -0.50
C ALA A 413 -22.29 9.65 0.24
N ARG A 414 -23.00 10.56 -0.46
CA ARG A 414 -23.65 11.72 0.17
C ARG A 414 -24.71 11.30 1.19
N ARG A 415 -25.56 10.32 0.85
CA ARG A 415 -26.60 9.81 1.75
C ARG A 415 -26.02 9.09 2.96
N GLU A 416 -24.99 8.26 2.76
CA GLU A 416 -24.34 7.48 3.83
C GLU A 416 -23.62 8.38 4.84
N LEU A 417 -22.91 9.43 4.38
CA LEU A 417 -22.29 10.39 5.27
C LEU A 417 -23.32 11.31 5.96
N GLY A 418 -24.34 11.74 5.22
CA GLY A 418 -25.35 12.65 5.71
C GLY A 418 -24.74 13.87 6.43
N PRO A 419 -25.09 14.15 7.71
CA PRO A 419 -24.55 15.28 8.47
C PRO A 419 -23.05 15.23 8.78
N LEU A 420 -22.36 14.11 8.55
CA LEU A 420 -20.92 14.01 8.76
C LEU A 420 -20.12 14.75 7.68
N ALA A 421 -20.67 14.88 6.47
CA ALA A 421 -20.03 15.61 5.37
C ALA A 421 -20.12 17.13 5.61
N LYS A 422 -18.97 17.82 5.68
CA LYS A 422 -18.91 19.29 5.74
C LYS A 422 -18.67 19.93 4.37
N SER A 423 -18.29 19.13 3.38
CA SER A 423 -17.98 19.56 2.03
C SER A 423 -18.09 18.38 1.05
N GLU A 424 -18.09 18.68 -0.25
CA GLU A 424 -18.01 17.66 -1.30
C GLU A 424 -16.68 16.87 -1.27
N GLU A 425 -15.63 17.49 -0.74
CA GLU A 425 -14.32 16.86 -0.54
C GLU A 425 -14.37 15.77 0.53
N ASP A 426 -15.17 15.96 1.59
CA ASP A 426 -15.41 14.91 2.58
C ASP A 426 -16.13 13.72 1.95
N VAL A 427 -17.11 13.99 1.07
CA VAL A 427 -17.84 12.96 0.31
C VAL A 427 -16.90 12.17 -0.58
N LEU A 428 -16.02 12.85 -1.31
CA LEU A 428 -15.01 12.21 -2.16
C LEU A 428 -14.01 11.39 -1.33
N SER A 429 -13.51 11.94 -0.24
CA SER A 429 -12.59 11.22 0.66
C SER A 429 -13.22 9.94 1.20
N TYR A 430 -14.50 9.98 1.56
CA TYR A 430 -15.27 8.81 1.98
C TYR A 430 -15.52 7.82 0.83
N ALA A 431 -15.95 8.30 -0.34
CA ALA A 431 -16.19 7.44 -1.51
C ALA A 431 -14.93 6.66 -1.91
N LEU A 432 -13.75 7.28 -1.77
CA LEU A 432 -12.47 6.65 -2.08
C LEU A 432 -11.97 5.73 -0.95
N PHE A 433 -12.05 6.20 0.30
CA PHE A 433 -11.50 5.51 1.47
C PHE A 433 -12.45 5.57 2.69
N PRO A 434 -13.57 4.82 2.69
CA PRO A 434 -14.63 5.01 3.69
C PRO A 434 -14.13 4.95 5.13
N GLN A 435 -13.39 3.89 5.47
CA GLN A 435 -12.88 3.65 6.82
C GLN A 435 -11.79 4.65 7.24
N VAL A 436 -10.96 5.09 6.29
CA VAL A 436 -9.89 6.06 6.58
C VAL A 436 -10.49 7.45 6.80
N ALA A 437 -11.43 7.83 5.93
CA ALA A 437 -12.11 9.11 6.00
C ALA A 437 -12.92 9.25 7.30
N LEU A 438 -13.68 8.22 7.70
CA LEU A 438 -14.43 8.25 8.96
C LEU A 438 -13.52 8.44 10.18
N LYS A 439 -12.42 7.67 10.27
CA LYS A 439 -11.42 7.83 11.34
C LYS A 439 -10.78 9.23 11.32
N PHE A 440 -10.47 9.75 10.14
CA PHE A 440 -9.94 11.10 9.99
C PHE A 440 -10.95 12.18 10.41
N PHE A 441 -12.25 12.01 10.11
CA PHE A 441 -13.29 12.95 10.51
C PHE A 441 -13.51 12.95 12.03
N GLU A 442 -13.36 11.81 12.69
CA GLU A 442 -13.34 11.71 14.16
C GLU A 442 -12.16 12.48 14.75
N TYR A 443 -10.95 12.25 14.24
CA TYR A 443 -9.76 13.03 14.61
C TYR A 443 -9.98 14.53 14.42
N ARG A 444 -10.51 14.95 13.26
CA ARG A 444 -10.75 16.37 12.94
C ARG A 444 -11.75 17.03 13.90
N LYS A 445 -12.67 16.27 14.51
CA LYS A 445 -13.59 16.76 15.54
C LYS A 445 -12.95 16.81 16.92
N ASN A 446 -12.11 15.83 17.24
CA ASN A 446 -11.42 15.75 18.52
C ASN A 446 -9.96 15.31 18.34
N PRO A 447 -9.04 16.25 18.06
CA PRO A 447 -7.63 15.93 17.84
C PRO A 447 -6.96 15.27 19.05
N GLN A 448 -7.51 15.44 20.26
CA GLN A 448 -6.99 14.83 21.48
C GLN A 448 -7.42 13.36 21.68
N ALA A 449 -8.42 12.87 20.93
CA ALA A 449 -8.87 11.48 21.01
C ALA A 449 -7.92 10.48 20.34
N HIS A 450 -7.04 10.95 19.43
CA HIS A 450 -6.05 10.12 18.76
C HIS A 450 -4.66 10.74 18.91
N VAL A 451 -4.01 10.46 20.04
CA VAL A 451 -2.58 10.73 20.18
C VAL A 451 -1.84 9.69 19.35
N VAL A 452 -1.45 10.05 18.13
CA VAL A 452 -0.50 9.25 17.37
C VAL A 452 0.84 9.37 18.09
N ALA A 453 1.41 8.24 18.53
CA ALA A 453 2.74 8.23 19.13
C ALA A 453 3.74 8.91 18.18
N PRO A 454 4.67 9.74 18.69
CA PRO A 454 5.73 10.29 17.85
C PRO A 454 6.49 9.14 17.18
N VAL A 455 6.96 9.36 15.95
CA VAL A 455 7.75 8.39 15.19
C VAL A 455 9.07 8.16 15.95
N VAL A 456 9.11 7.12 16.79
CA VAL A 456 10.35 6.56 17.30
C VAL A 456 10.67 5.37 16.41
N GLN A 457 11.65 5.51 15.52
CA GLN A 457 12.29 4.35 14.91
C GLN A 457 13.48 3.93 15.76
N ASN A 458 13.59 2.62 15.95
CA ASN A 458 14.65 1.92 16.66
C ASN A 458 16.02 2.48 16.31
N GLN A 459 16.72 3.01 17.32
CA GLN A 459 18.18 3.07 17.27
C GLN A 459 18.67 1.62 17.27
N GLU A 460 19.15 1.13 16.14
CA GLU A 460 20.01 -0.05 16.15
C GLU A 460 21.18 0.27 17.09
N GLY A 461 21.35 -0.59 18.10
CA GLY A 461 22.41 -0.47 19.09
C GLY A 461 23.81 -0.41 18.47
N PRO A 462 24.83 -0.01 19.25
CA PRO A 462 26.18 0.18 18.74
C PRO A 462 26.69 -1.08 18.02
N PRO A 463 27.46 -0.92 16.93
CA PRO A 463 27.90 -2.03 16.09
C PRO A 463 28.66 -3.08 16.91
N ALA A 464 28.35 -4.35 16.63
CA ALA A 464 29.07 -5.49 17.19
C ALA A 464 30.58 -5.37 16.91
N PRO A 465 31.46 -5.64 17.89
CA PRO A 465 32.90 -5.57 17.69
C PRO A 465 33.37 -6.60 16.65
N GLN A 466 34.25 -6.20 15.74
CA GLN A 466 34.88 -7.09 14.77
C GLN A 466 35.73 -8.17 15.47
N PRO A 467 35.79 -9.41 14.93
CA PRO A 467 36.55 -10.49 15.55
C PRO A 467 38.05 -10.34 15.25
N GLY A 468 38.83 -10.09 16.30
CA GLY A 468 40.30 -10.13 16.27
C GLY A 468 40.86 -10.96 17.42
N ALA A 469 41.63 -11.99 17.06
CA ALA A 469 42.63 -12.78 17.79
C ALA A 469 42.52 -13.00 19.32
N SER A 470 42.59 -14.29 19.66
CA SER A 470 42.71 -14.93 20.99
C SER A 470 43.63 -14.26 22.03
N GLN A 471 43.20 -14.27 23.30
CA GLN A 471 43.97 -14.80 24.44
C GLN A 471 43.08 -14.97 25.70
N SER A 472 43.56 -15.82 26.61
CA SER A 472 42.83 -16.66 27.58
C SER A 472 42.66 -16.12 29.01
N ALA A 473 41.50 -16.42 29.62
CA ALA A 473 41.19 -16.75 31.04
C ALA A 473 41.42 -15.70 32.18
N PRO A 474 40.85 -15.87 33.41
CA PRO A 474 39.66 -16.61 33.87
C PRO A 474 38.65 -15.77 34.73
N VAL A 475 37.53 -16.41 35.05
CA VAL A 475 36.36 -16.02 35.86
C VAL A 475 36.68 -15.65 37.32
N ARG A 476 36.00 -14.63 37.89
CA ARG A 476 35.58 -14.54 39.30
C ARG A 476 34.21 -13.85 39.41
N GLY A 477 33.30 -14.45 40.16
CA GLY A 477 31.92 -13.98 40.32
C GLY A 477 31.71 -12.98 41.45
N ASN A 478 30.48 -12.47 41.52
CA ASN A 478 29.76 -12.31 42.79
C ASN A 478 28.25 -12.16 42.53
N THR A 479 27.50 -12.97 43.25
CA THR A 479 26.05 -12.95 43.45
C THR A 479 25.63 -11.79 44.33
N GLN A 480 24.57 -11.06 43.95
CA GLN A 480 23.57 -10.55 44.90
C GLN A 480 22.18 -10.69 44.27
N LYS A 481 21.30 -11.39 45.00
CA LYS A 481 19.85 -11.42 44.82
C LYS A 481 19.28 -10.16 45.47
N GLU A 482 18.40 -9.45 44.78
CA GLU A 482 17.44 -8.54 45.40
C GLU A 482 16.02 -9.01 45.02
N ASP A 483 15.19 -9.17 46.05
CA ASP A 483 13.80 -9.60 45.97
C ASP A 483 12.93 -8.53 45.26
N ALA A 484 12.33 -8.85 44.12
CA ALA A 484 11.40 -7.98 43.42
C ALA A 484 9.97 -8.13 43.99
N LYS A 485 9.55 -7.17 44.84
CA LYS A 485 8.13 -6.90 45.10
C LYS A 485 7.62 -5.94 44.01
N VAL A 486 6.56 -6.34 43.31
CA VAL A 486 5.93 -5.55 42.24
C VAL A 486 5.51 -4.17 42.75
N ASN A 487 5.98 -3.10 42.09
CA ASN A 487 5.72 -1.71 42.46
C ASN A 487 4.41 -1.22 41.81
N VAL A 488 3.53 -0.59 42.60
CA VAL A 488 2.23 -0.03 42.15
C VAL A 488 2.40 1.03 41.05
N GLN A 489 3.56 1.67 40.97
CA GLN A 489 3.87 2.66 39.94
C GLN A 489 4.05 2.01 38.55
N GLU A 490 4.68 0.84 38.48
CA GLU A 490 4.90 0.08 37.23
C GLU A 490 3.58 -0.44 36.66
N ILE A 491 2.65 -0.86 37.52
CA ILE A 491 1.29 -1.27 37.10
C ILE A 491 0.53 -0.09 36.47
N LYS A 492 0.68 1.13 37.00
CA LYS A 492 0.04 2.33 36.41
C LYS A 492 0.62 2.68 35.04
N GLU A 493 1.94 2.55 34.88
CA GLU A 493 2.60 2.75 33.59
C GLU A 493 2.15 1.69 32.56
N LEU A 494 2.04 0.42 32.96
CA LEU A 494 1.52 -0.66 32.11
C LEU A 494 0.06 -0.42 31.70
N ILE A 495 -0.80 0.10 32.59
CA ILE A 495 -2.19 0.47 32.26
C ILE A 495 -2.23 1.66 31.29
N GLN A 496 -1.34 2.64 31.42
CA GLN A 496 -1.26 3.77 30.48
C GLN A 496 -0.78 3.32 29.09
N VAL A 497 0.21 2.42 29.04
CA VAL A 497 0.66 1.79 27.79
C VAL A 497 -0.46 0.95 27.16
N LEU A 498 -1.20 0.18 27.95
CA LEU A 498 -2.35 -0.60 27.49
C LEU A 498 -3.49 0.30 26.97
N ASN A 499 -3.69 1.47 27.57
CA ASN A 499 -4.71 2.42 27.10
C ASN A 499 -4.31 3.16 25.83
N GLY A 500 -3.01 3.35 25.57
CA GLY A 500 -2.44 3.96 24.38
C GLY A 500 -2.14 3.00 23.22
N THR A 501 -2.47 1.72 23.36
CA THR A 501 -2.28 0.68 22.33
C THR A 501 -3.60 -0.06 22.05
N ASP A 502 -3.67 -0.77 20.92
CA ASP A 502 -4.82 -1.63 20.56
C ASP A 502 -4.78 -3.01 21.25
N ILE A 503 -3.95 -3.17 22.28
CA ILE A 503 -3.75 -4.42 23.01
C ILE A 503 -4.94 -4.61 23.97
N ALA A 504 -5.70 -5.69 23.79
CA ALA A 504 -6.88 -5.98 24.61
C ALA A 504 -6.55 -6.57 26.00
N GLU A 505 -5.41 -7.29 26.09
CA GLU A 505 -4.91 -7.92 27.30
C GLU A 505 -3.37 -7.91 27.30
N LEU A 506 -2.78 -7.55 28.44
CA LEU A 506 -1.34 -7.59 28.65
C LEU A 506 -1.02 -8.56 29.78
N GLN A 507 -0.20 -9.58 29.48
CA GLN A 507 0.31 -10.53 30.47
C GLN A 507 1.81 -10.34 30.65
N VAL A 508 2.25 -10.14 31.90
CA VAL A 508 3.65 -9.97 32.27
C VAL A 508 4.02 -11.02 33.31
N GLU A 509 5.13 -11.74 33.06
CA GLU A 509 5.68 -12.75 33.96
C GLU A 509 7.13 -12.40 34.32
N SER A 510 7.41 -12.26 35.62
CA SER A 510 8.78 -12.09 36.14
C SER A 510 8.88 -12.66 37.55
N ASP A 511 9.99 -13.35 37.83
CA ASP A 511 10.38 -13.93 39.14
C ASP A 511 9.22 -14.41 40.02
N GLY A 512 8.40 -15.33 39.48
CA GLY A 512 7.37 -16.05 40.23
C GLY A 512 6.03 -15.31 40.36
N VAL A 513 5.83 -14.17 39.71
CA VAL A 513 4.54 -13.45 39.67
C VAL A 513 4.03 -13.35 38.22
N LYS A 514 2.78 -13.77 38.01
CA LYS A 514 2.02 -13.59 36.75
C LYS A 514 0.98 -12.50 36.94
N LEU A 515 1.06 -11.43 36.14
CA LEU A 515 0.11 -10.32 36.14
C LEU A 515 -0.63 -10.26 34.79
N SER A 516 -1.97 -10.26 34.80
CA SER A 516 -2.82 -10.05 33.60
C SER A 516 -3.68 -8.80 33.78
N ILE A 517 -3.65 -7.90 32.80
CA ILE A 517 -4.43 -6.65 32.77
C ILE A 517 -5.27 -6.64 31.48
N ARG A 518 -6.60 -6.55 31.61
CA ARG A 518 -7.55 -6.60 30.48
C ARG A 518 -8.44 -5.35 30.43
N LYS A 519 -8.65 -4.79 29.24
CA LYS A 519 -9.45 -3.56 29.01
C LYS A 519 -10.94 -3.91 28.89
N GLY A 520 -11.80 -3.33 29.75
CA GLY A 520 -13.24 -3.56 29.74
C GLY A 520 -14.00 -2.53 28.88
N SER A 521 -14.91 -2.98 28.02
CA SER A 521 -15.85 -2.12 27.27
C SER A 521 -17.24 -2.20 27.89
N ALA A 522 -17.78 -1.07 28.37
CA ALA A 522 -19.14 -0.97 28.86
C ALA A 522 -20.00 -0.09 27.93
N ILE A 523 -21.11 -0.69 27.50
CA ILE A 523 -22.23 -0.16 26.70
C ILE A 523 -23.01 0.87 27.53
N HIS A 524 -23.58 1.92 26.91
CA HIS A 524 -24.72 2.63 27.48
C HIS A 524 -25.76 3.01 26.41
N ALA A 525 -27.01 2.65 26.68
CA ALA A 525 -28.22 3.24 26.12
C ALA A 525 -29.00 3.93 27.28
N PRO A 526 -29.85 4.95 27.02
CA PRO A 526 -30.30 5.89 28.05
C PRO A 526 -31.74 5.67 28.53
N ALA A 527 -32.06 6.04 29.79
CA ALA A 527 -33.42 6.42 30.21
C ALA A 527 -33.41 7.20 31.55
N ALA A 528 -34.46 8.01 31.76
CA ALA A 528 -34.62 9.15 32.65
C ALA A 528 -34.77 8.88 34.18
N ALA A 529 -34.51 9.94 34.96
CA ALA A 529 -34.71 10.10 36.41
C ALA A 529 -36.21 10.05 36.83
N ALA A 530 -36.69 9.87 38.08
CA ALA A 530 -36.24 9.96 39.48
C ALA A 530 -37.30 9.21 40.38
N PRO A 531 -37.41 9.33 41.73
CA PRO A 531 -36.43 9.52 42.83
C PRO A 531 -36.53 8.48 44.00
N VAL A 532 -35.39 8.27 44.69
CA VAL A 532 -35.12 8.15 46.16
C VAL A 532 -36.04 7.32 47.10
N MET A 533 -35.49 6.31 47.81
CA MET A 533 -35.35 6.25 49.31
C MET A 533 -34.84 4.89 49.87
N VAL A 534 -33.66 4.95 50.53
CA VAL A 534 -33.17 4.39 51.81
C VAL A 534 -33.49 2.95 52.30
N ALA A 535 -32.38 2.18 52.43
CA ALA A 535 -31.96 1.16 53.43
C ALA A 535 -32.64 -0.24 53.60
N ALA A 536 -31.75 -1.23 53.79
CA ALA A 536 -31.90 -2.65 54.18
C ALA A 536 -32.39 -2.82 55.65
N PRO A 537 -32.54 -4.03 56.27
CA PRO A 537 -32.12 -5.39 55.84
C PRO A 537 -33.04 -6.60 56.19
N ALA A 538 -32.66 -7.76 55.63
CA ALA A 538 -32.73 -9.15 56.12
C ALA A 538 -34.00 -9.76 56.78
N SER A 539 -34.35 -10.97 56.33
CA SER A 539 -35.00 -12.01 57.13
C SER A 539 -34.51 -13.40 56.70
N ALA A 540 -34.24 -14.24 57.69
CA ALA A 540 -33.64 -15.57 57.56
C ALA A 540 -34.58 -16.70 58.03
N ALA A 541 -34.47 -17.83 57.33
CA ALA A 541 -34.66 -19.24 57.76
C ALA A 541 -36.11 -19.78 57.99
N PRO A 542 -36.37 -21.11 57.88
CA PRO A 542 -35.40 -22.24 57.93
C PRO A 542 -35.57 -23.37 56.87
N ALA A 543 -34.57 -24.25 56.81
CA ALA A 543 -34.49 -25.47 55.99
C ALA A 543 -35.32 -26.65 56.54
N PRO A 544 -35.61 -27.69 55.74
CA PRO A 544 -34.81 -28.92 55.92
C PRO A 544 -34.54 -29.78 54.65
N ALA A 545 -33.47 -30.57 54.80
CA ALA A 545 -33.19 -31.91 54.26
C ALA A 545 -32.82 -32.14 52.77
N ALA A 546 -31.66 -32.78 52.64
CA ALA A 546 -30.93 -33.29 51.47
C ALA A 546 -31.73 -34.10 50.42
N GLU A 547 -31.48 -33.77 49.16
CA GLU A 547 -31.64 -34.65 47.99
C GLU A 547 -30.35 -34.66 47.15
N ALA A 548 -30.15 -35.77 46.43
CA ALA A 548 -28.88 -36.29 45.91
C ALA A 548 -28.13 -35.43 44.89
N ALA A 549 -26.81 -35.57 44.89
CA ALA A 549 -25.87 -34.94 43.96
C ALA A 549 -26.13 -35.35 42.49
N ALA A 550 -26.26 -34.36 41.61
CA ALA A 550 -26.19 -34.52 40.16
C ALA A 550 -24.71 -34.55 39.68
N PRO A 551 -24.36 -35.31 38.63
CA PRO A 551 -22.97 -35.55 38.25
C PRO A 551 -22.33 -34.33 37.57
N ALA A 552 -21.02 -34.20 37.74
CA ALA A 552 -20.17 -33.22 37.04
C ALA A 552 -20.25 -33.39 35.50
N PRO A 553 -20.05 -32.31 34.71
CA PRO A 553 -20.01 -32.40 33.25
C PRO A 553 -18.89 -33.35 32.82
N GLN A 554 -19.21 -34.32 31.96
CA GLN A 554 -18.21 -35.16 31.32
C GLN A 554 -17.29 -34.30 30.42
N PRO A 555 -15.98 -34.58 30.36
CA PRO A 555 -15.08 -33.92 29.43
C PRO A 555 -15.51 -34.23 27.99
N ALA A 556 -15.63 -33.19 27.16
CA ALA A 556 -15.92 -33.34 25.74
C ALA A 556 -14.90 -34.31 25.11
N ALA A 557 -15.40 -35.28 24.35
CA ALA A 557 -14.54 -36.18 23.60
C ALA A 557 -13.64 -35.36 22.67
N ASP A 558 -12.33 -35.62 22.71
CA ASP A 558 -11.34 -35.01 21.84
C ASP A 558 -11.60 -35.47 20.40
N LEU A 559 -12.42 -34.70 19.67
CA LEU A 559 -12.86 -34.98 18.29
C LEU A 559 -11.67 -35.09 17.32
N SER A 560 -10.49 -34.59 17.70
CA SER A 560 -9.26 -34.73 16.91
C SER A 560 -8.75 -36.16 16.78
N LYS A 561 -9.26 -37.10 17.60
CA LYS A 561 -8.87 -38.54 17.58
C LYS A 561 -9.84 -39.44 16.84
N ASN A 562 -10.92 -38.91 16.27
CA ASN A 562 -11.86 -39.69 15.48
C ASN A 562 -11.32 -39.87 14.04
N PRO A 563 -11.11 -41.10 13.54
CA PRO A 563 -10.59 -41.35 12.19
C PRO A 563 -11.49 -40.85 11.05
N ASN A 564 -12.76 -40.54 11.35
CA ASN A 564 -13.70 -39.93 10.39
C ASN A 564 -13.70 -38.40 10.40
N VAL A 565 -12.91 -37.75 11.26
CA VAL A 565 -12.80 -36.29 11.33
C VAL A 565 -11.49 -35.83 10.68
N VAL A 566 -11.59 -34.85 9.77
CA VAL A 566 -10.45 -34.22 9.11
C VAL A 566 -10.34 -32.78 9.55
N ALA A 567 -9.11 -32.37 9.88
CA ALA A 567 -8.79 -30.98 10.19
C ALA A 567 -8.64 -30.18 8.89
N ILE A 568 -9.38 -29.08 8.76
CA ILE A 568 -9.02 -27.99 7.85
C ILE A 568 -8.05 -27.11 8.62
N THR A 569 -6.81 -27.04 8.17
CA THR A 569 -5.75 -26.25 8.79
C THR A 569 -5.51 -24.95 8.05
N SER A 570 -4.93 -23.98 8.74
CA SER A 570 -4.51 -22.72 8.18
C SER A 570 -3.31 -22.94 7.27
N PRO A 571 -3.40 -22.63 5.97
CA PRO A 571 -2.26 -22.78 5.08
C PRO A 571 -1.26 -21.61 5.18
N MET A 572 -1.52 -20.62 6.02
CA MET A 572 -0.70 -19.43 6.20
C MET A 572 -0.90 -18.81 7.60
N VAL A 573 0.07 -18.04 8.06
CA VAL A 573 -0.07 -17.14 9.22
C VAL A 573 -0.94 -15.95 8.80
N GLY A 574 -1.90 -15.52 9.62
CA GLY A 574 -2.75 -14.37 9.31
C GLY A 574 -3.84 -14.13 10.34
N THR A 575 -4.83 -13.31 10.01
CA THR A 575 -6.01 -13.07 10.85
C THR A 575 -7.20 -13.83 10.29
N PHE A 576 -7.82 -14.67 11.13
CA PHE A 576 -8.96 -15.49 10.73
C PHE A 576 -10.26 -14.69 10.77
N TYR A 577 -11.01 -14.69 9.66
CA TYR A 577 -12.33 -14.09 9.56
C TYR A 577 -13.36 -15.12 9.11
N ARG A 578 -14.49 -15.14 9.80
CA ARG A 578 -15.59 -16.06 9.53
C ARG A 578 -16.48 -15.63 8.38
N ALA A 579 -16.42 -14.35 7.97
CA ALA A 579 -17.34 -13.73 7.01
C ALA A 579 -16.57 -12.87 5.97
N PRO A 580 -17.16 -12.63 4.78
CA PRO A 580 -16.55 -11.79 3.74
C PRO A 580 -16.44 -10.30 4.12
N ALA A 581 -17.25 -9.84 5.06
CA ALA A 581 -17.24 -8.48 5.60
C ALA A 581 -17.76 -8.47 7.05
N PRO A 582 -17.46 -7.45 7.86
CA PRO A 582 -17.87 -7.38 9.28
C PRO A 582 -19.38 -7.49 9.51
N ASP A 583 -20.18 -7.07 8.55
CA ASP A 583 -21.65 -7.06 8.54
C ASP A 583 -22.27 -8.23 7.75
N ALA A 584 -21.45 -9.05 7.09
CA ALA A 584 -21.90 -10.21 6.33
C ALA A 584 -22.07 -11.46 7.21
N ARG A 585 -22.86 -12.42 6.72
CA ARG A 585 -23.01 -13.72 7.39
C ARG A 585 -21.72 -14.54 7.31
N PRO A 586 -21.42 -15.36 8.32
CA PRO A 586 -20.33 -16.32 8.24
C PRO A 586 -20.47 -17.26 7.04
N TYR A 587 -19.35 -17.67 6.46
CA TYR A 587 -19.31 -18.66 5.39
C TYR A 587 -19.91 -20.00 5.84
N VAL A 588 -19.53 -20.46 7.05
CA VAL A 588 -20.04 -21.68 7.67
C VAL A 588 -20.24 -21.54 9.18
N GLU A 589 -21.12 -22.38 9.71
CA GLU A 589 -21.35 -22.59 11.14
C GLU A 589 -21.22 -24.07 11.50
N LYS A 590 -21.10 -24.38 12.80
CA LYS A 590 -21.12 -25.77 13.29
C LYS A 590 -22.42 -26.45 12.86
N GLY A 591 -22.31 -27.62 12.24
CA GLY A 591 -23.41 -28.34 11.59
C GLY A 591 -23.59 -28.04 10.09
N SER A 592 -22.85 -27.08 9.53
CA SER A 592 -22.93 -26.77 8.09
C SER A 592 -22.36 -27.91 7.25
N LYS A 593 -23.09 -28.30 6.21
CA LYS A 593 -22.59 -29.24 5.20
C LYS A 593 -21.72 -28.48 4.21
N VAL A 594 -20.55 -29.04 3.93
CA VAL A 594 -19.60 -28.50 2.96
C VAL A 594 -19.29 -29.57 1.92
N ASP A 595 -19.26 -29.18 0.65
CA ASP A 595 -18.67 -30.00 -0.41
C ASP A 595 -17.20 -29.58 -0.60
N LYS A 596 -16.40 -30.46 -1.23
CA LYS A 596 -15.03 -30.12 -1.61
C LYS A 596 -15.03 -28.87 -2.49
N GLY A 597 -14.26 -27.85 -2.10
CA GLY A 597 -14.20 -26.55 -2.78
C GLY A 597 -15.14 -25.47 -2.22
N THR A 598 -15.92 -25.76 -1.17
CA THR A 598 -16.76 -24.75 -0.51
C THR A 598 -15.90 -23.80 0.33
N THR A 599 -16.01 -22.48 0.13
CA THR A 599 -15.33 -21.50 0.98
C THR A 599 -15.86 -21.55 2.43
N VAL A 600 -14.96 -21.73 3.40
CA VAL A 600 -15.30 -21.88 4.84
C VAL A 600 -14.85 -20.71 5.71
N CYS A 601 -13.83 -19.96 5.30
CA CYS A 601 -13.41 -18.72 5.97
C CYS A 601 -12.55 -17.86 5.04
N ILE A 602 -12.18 -16.68 5.53
CA ILE A 602 -11.09 -15.89 5.00
C ILE A 602 -9.96 -15.88 6.02
N ILE A 603 -8.72 -15.97 5.54
CA ILE A 603 -7.55 -15.54 6.29
C ILE A 603 -7.01 -14.28 5.65
N GLU A 604 -7.04 -13.17 6.39
CA GLU A 604 -6.29 -11.98 6.00
C GLU A 604 -4.82 -12.25 6.27
N ALA A 605 -4.07 -12.45 5.20
CA ALA A 605 -2.63 -12.55 5.26
C ALA A 605 -2.07 -11.59 4.22
N MET A 606 -0.98 -10.91 4.57
CA MET A 606 -0.28 -10.04 3.62
C MET A 606 -1.20 -8.92 3.05
N LYS A 607 -2.19 -8.45 3.83
CA LYS A 607 -3.23 -7.48 3.47
C LYS A 607 -4.19 -7.92 2.36
N LEU A 608 -4.27 -9.21 2.10
CA LEU A 608 -5.15 -9.81 1.11
C LEU A 608 -6.07 -10.80 1.80
N MET A 609 -7.30 -10.88 1.32
CA MET A 609 -8.32 -11.77 1.86
C MET A 609 -8.24 -13.12 1.14
N ASN A 610 -7.71 -14.13 1.82
CA ASN A 610 -7.52 -15.47 1.26
C ASN A 610 -8.70 -16.36 1.65
N GLU A 611 -9.55 -16.69 0.68
CA GLU A 611 -10.62 -17.67 0.87
C GLU A 611 -10.03 -19.08 1.09
N ILE A 612 -10.44 -19.73 2.17
CA ILE A 612 -10.06 -21.10 2.48
C ILE A 612 -11.21 -22.02 2.08
N GLU A 613 -10.94 -22.96 1.17
CA GLU A 613 -11.93 -23.94 0.70
C GLU A 613 -11.83 -25.25 1.50
N ALA A 614 -12.96 -25.95 1.68
CA ALA A 614 -12.99 -27.29 2.25
C ALA A 614 -12.30 -28.32 1.34
N GLU A 615 -11.37 -29.11 1.88
CA GLU A 615 -10.64 -30.12 1.10
C GLU A 615 -11.45 -31.43 0.88
N ILE A 616 -12.48 -31.65 1.70
CA ILE A 616 -13.34 -32.83 1.69
C ILE A 616 -14.82 -32.46 1.74
N LYS A 617 -15.67 -33.39 1.33
CA LYS A 617 -17.11 -33.33 1.59
C LYS A 617 -17.39 -33.82 3.01
N GLY A 618 -18.21 -33.08 3.75
CA GLY A 618 -18.51 -33.42 5.13
C GLY A 618 -19.38 -32.40 5.85
N THR A 619 -19.42 -32.50 7.17
CA THR A 619 -20.13 -31.58 8.07
C THR A 619 -19.14 -30.91 9.02
N ILE A 620 -19.20 -29.58 9.16
CA ILE A 620 -18.39 -28.84 10.15
C ILE A 620 -18.82 -29.27 11.55
N VAL A 621 -17.98 -30.00 12.27
CA VAL A 621 -18.26 -30.45 13.64
C VAL A 621 -17.65 -29.56 14.70
N ASP A 622 -16.62 -28.78 14.35
CA ASP A 622 -16.10 -27.76 15.25
C ASP A 622 -15.38 -26.62 14.54
N ILE A 623 -15.35 -25.45 15.21
CA ILE A 623 -14.61 -24.26 14.79
C ILE A 623 -13.68 -23.91 15.94
N LEU A 624 -12.37 -24.04 15.73
CA LEU A 624 -11.37 -23.98 16.80
C LEU A 624 -10.71 -22.60 16.95
N VAL A 625 -11.14 -21.62 16.15
CA VAL A 625 -10.55 -20.28 16.10
C VAL A 625 -11.63 -19.21 16.21
N GLU A 626 -11.39 -18.22 17.06
CA GLU A 626 -12.27 -17.06 17.22
C GLU A 626 -12.15 -16.08 16.04
N ASN A 627 -13.25 -15.42 15.67
CA ASN A 627 -13.23 -14.41 14.61
C ASN A 627 -12.33 -13.23 14.99
N GLY A 628 -11.44 -12.82 14.08
CA GLY A 628 -10.44 -11.79 14.31
C GLY A 628 -9.19 -12.27 15.05
N ALA A 629 -9.09 -13.57 15.39
CA ALA A 629 -7.91 -14.11 16.05
C ALA A 629 -6.75 -14.31 15.07
N PRO A 630 -5.49 -14.09 15.51
CA PRO A 630 -4.33 -14.50 14.75
C PRO A 630 -4.26 -16.04 14.67
N VAL A 631 -3.86 -16.55 13.51
CA VAL A 631 -3.65 -17.98 13.25
C VAL A 631 -2.25 -18.23 12.71
N GLU A 632 -1.67 -19.37 13.06
CA GLU A 632 -0.36 -19.82 12.60
C GLU A 632 -0.47 -20.80 11.43
N TYR A 633 0.61 -20.93 10.63
CA TYR A 633 0.71 -21.97 9.60
C TYR A 633 0.51 -23.37 10.20
N GLY A 634 -0.39 -24.15 9.61
CA GLY A 634 -0.74 -25.50 10.06
C GLY A 634 -1.70 -25.56 11.24
N GLN A 635 -2.13 -24.43 11.80
CA GLN A 635 -3.10 -24.40 12.90
C GLN A 635 -4.46 -24.93 12.44
N THR A 636 -5.06 -25.87 13.16
CA THR A 636 -6.41 -26.35 12.86
C THR A 636 -7.44 -25.24 13.04
N LEU A 637 -8.18 -24.95 11.97
CA LEU A 637 -9.26 -23.96 11.95
C LEU A 637 -10.62 -24.61 12.20
N PHE A 638 -10.89 -25.70 11.46
CA PHE A 638 -12.15 -26.43 11.50
C PHE A 638 -11.90 -27.92 11.63
N LEU A 639 -12.85 -28.61 12.27
CA LEU A 639 -12.96 -30.05 12.22
C LEU A 639 -14.16 -30.43 11.35
N VAL A 640 -13.95 -31.31 10.38
CA VAL A 640 -14.96 -31.75 9.42
C VAL A 640 -15.15 -33.25 9.51
N GLU A 641 -16.34 -33.70 9.86
CA GLU A 641 -16.69 -35.13 9.80
C GLU A 641 -17.00 -35.51 8.35
N LYS A 642 -16.27 -36.50 7.82
CA LYS A 642 -16.47 -37.01 6.46
C LYS A 642 -17.89 -37.52 6.30
N ALA A 643 -18.53 -37.11 5.19
CA ALA A 643 -19.83 -37.62 4.78
C ALA A 643 -19.72 -38.96 4.06
#